data_AF-A0A0Q3IAG3-F1
#
_entry.id   AF-A0A0Q3IAG3-F1
#
_cell.length_a   1.000
_cell.length_b   1.000
_cell.length_c   1.000
_cell.angle_alpha   90.00
_cell.angle_beta   90.00
_cell.angle_gamma   90.00
#
_symmetry.space_group_name_H-M   'P 1'
#
loop_
_entity.id
_entity.type
_entity.pdbx_description
1 polymer ?
#
loop_
_entity_poly.entity_id
_entity_poly.type
_entity_poly.pdbx_seq_one_letter_code
_entity_poly.pdbx_strand_id
1 'polypeptide(L)'
;MATAAAYCLPLFLLLLPPLIIAAPSAAAAGPELQPQPQDLLLSFKAALRDPSGALASWSLSTPYCNWPHITCTASSSSSSVVSIAVSLQGLGLSGDIDAASLCRVPGLSHLSLASNAFNTTVPLQLSRCASLVSLNLSSAAFWGPLPEQLAAGLPPSLASLDLSGNDIEGPVPPGLAALGAALQVLDLGRNRLSGVLHPALFRNLTGLHYLDLSGNQFLESPLPPELGKMGNLRWLFLQGSGFTGAIPETFLALEQLEALDLSMNGLTGAIPRGFGRKFQKLLSLDLSRNGFSGPFPDGVEKCVMLQRFQVHDNAFTGELPAGLWSLPDLQVIRAENNRFSGRLPEFPGEVSRLEQVQVDNNSFSGGLPLTIGMIRTMYRFSASLNKLSGVLPDNLCDSPVMSIINISHNALSGSIPEFRNCKRLVSLHLSSNGLTGPIPTSLGALPVLTYIDLSSNGLTGAIPANLQNLKLALLNVSYNRLSGPVPQELISGLPAVFLQGNPGLCGPGLSNNCVVPLRKHRWLALAATVASFITGAMLLAIGAFAVYRRLYGKRPSPWKLVLFQPIKITGEELFSAFHDKNVIGRGAFGNVYLIVLQDGQKVAVKRLVCSDKLTFRQVKSEMNVLAKIRHKNIAKITGFCYSEGEAKDCAGSSSGIGVPSP
;
A
#
# COMPACT_ATOMS: atom_id res chain seq x y z
N MET A 1 -23.51 -89.13 3.13
CA MET A 1 -22.72 -89.99 4.02
C MET A 1 -22.24 -89.14 5.18
N ALA A 2 -22.70 -89.47 6.39
CA ALA A 2 -22.25 -89.10 7.74
C ALA A 2 -21.94 -87.63 8.08
N THR A 3 -22.35 -87.01 9.19
CA THR A 3 -23.29 -87.26 10.30
C THR A 3 -23.19 -86.01 11.18
N ALA A 4 -24.29 -85.45 11.68
CA ALA A 4 -24.43 -84.94 13.06
C ALA A 4 -25.80 -84.26 13.20
N ALA A 5 -26.74 -84.99 13.80
CA ALA A 5 -28.03 -84.46 14.26
C ALA A 5 -27.97 -84.18 15.76
N ALA A 6 -28.77 -83.20 16.15
CA ALA A 6 -28.88 -82.55 17.45
C ALA A 6 -29.34 -83.46 18.59
N TYR A 7 -28.99 -83.07 19.83
CA TYR A 7 -29.85 -83.24 21.00
C TYR A 7 -29.77 -82.02 21.92
N CYS A 8 -30.90 -81.32 22.06
CA CYS A 8 -31.24 -80.43 23.16
C CYS A 8 -31.56 -81.25 24.41
N LEU A 9 -31.16 -80.77 25.60
CA LEU A 9 -31.90 -80.92 26.85
C LEU A 9 -31.44 -79.86 27.88
N PRO A 10 -32.31 -79.48 28.83
CA PRO A 10 -32.35 -78.15 29.42
C PRO A 10 -31.52 -77.99 30.69
N LEU A 11 -31.18 -76.72 30.93
CA LEU A 11 -30.60 -76.17 32.15
C LEU A 11 -31.58 -76.35 33.33
N PHE A 12 -31.15 -77.02 34.40
CA PHE A 12 -31.80 -76.92 35.72
C PHE A 12 -30.74 -76.58 36.76
N LEU A 13 -30.93 -75.43 37.41
CA LEU A 13 -30.16 -74.96 38.55
C LEU A 13 -30.24 -75.94 39.73
N LEU A 14 -29.10 -76.30 40.29
CA LEU A 14 -28.98 -76.76 41.67
C LEU A 14 -27.86 -75.97 42.35
N LEU A 15 -28.29 -75.03 43.20
CA LEU A 15 -27.47 -74.31 44.16
C LEU A 15 -27.07 -75.27 45.30
N LEU A 16 -25.76 -75.50 45.47
CA LEU A 16 -25.17 -75.99 46.71
C LEU A 16 -24.13 -74.96 47.16
N PRO A 17 -24.10 -74.58 48.46
CA PRO A 17 -23.27 -73.49 48.95
C PRO A 17 -21.82 -73.96 49.13
N PRO A 18 -20.79 -73.15 48.77
CA PRO A 18 -19.43 -73.49 49.14
C PRO A 18 -19.13 -73.05 50.59
N LEU A 19 -18.59 -74.01 51.34
CA LEU A 19 -17.93 -73.87 52.62
C LEU A 19 -16.99 -72.66 52.67
N ILE A 20 -17.16 -71.84 53.70
CA ILE A 20 -16.22 -70.79 54.10
C ILE A 20 -15.00 -71.47 54.74
N ILE A 21 -13.88 -71.50 54.03
CA ILE A 21 -12.56 -71.74 54.62
C ILE A 21 -12.01 -70.37 55.02
N ALA A 22 -11.82 -70.16 56.32
CA ALA A 22 -11.26 -68.94 56.88
C ALA A 22 -9.80 -68.78 56.43
N ALA A 23 -9.54 -67.78 55.59
CA ALA A 23 -8.21 -67.23 55.39
C ALA A 23 -7.93 -66.19 56.49
N PRO A 24 -6.68 -66.08 56.98
CA PRO A 24 -6.35 -65.20 58.10
C PRO A 24 -6.60 -63.74 57.73
N SER A 25 -7.10 -62.99 58.72
CA SER A 25 -7.36 -61.55 58.69
C SER A 25 -6.19 -60.80 58.05
N ALA A 26 -6.40 -60.33 56.81
CA ALA A 26 -5.62 -59.24 56.26
C ALA A 26 -5.98 -58.00 57.10
N ALA A 27 -5.00 -57.51 57.84
CA ALA A 27 -5.07 -56.24 58.54
C ALA A 27 -5.65 -55.18 57.60
N ALA A 28 -6.64 -54.44 58.08
CA ALA A 28 -7.19 -53.30 57.39
C ALA A 28 -6.04 -52.38 56.97
N ALA A 29 -5.79 -52.31 55.66
CA ALA A 29 -5.03 -51.22 55.09
C ALA A 29 -5.80 -49.94 55.49
N GLY A 30 -5.10 -49.04 56.21
CA GLY A 30 -5.64 -47.72 56.53
C GLY A 30 -6.06 -46.97 55.26
N PRO A 31 -6.76 -45.83 55.38
CA PRO A 31 -7.17 -45.05 54.23
C PRO A 31 -5.92 -44.71 53.42
N GLU A 32 -5.86 -45.19 52.18
CA GLU A 32 -4.78 -44.87 51.25
C GLU A 32 -4.78 -43.34 51.09
N LEU A 33 -3.79 -42.68 51.68
CA LEU A 33 -3.68 -41.23 51.69
C LEU A 33 -3.62 -40.78 50.22
N GLN A 34 -4.69 -40.17 49.70
CA GLN A 34 -4.67 -39.67 48.33
C GLN A 34 -3.51 -38.68 48.20
N PRO A 35 -2.59 -38.85 47.21
CA PRO A 35 -1.47 -37.95 47.05
C PRO A 35 -1.99 -36.52 46.85
N GLN A 36 -1.40 -35.56 47.57
CA GLN A 36 -1.83 -34.17 47.48
C GLN A 36 -1.61 -33.65 46.05
N PRO A 37 -2.50 -32.80 45.50
CA PRO A 37 -2.35 -32.23 44.16
C PRO A 37 -0.99 -31.57 43.94
N GLN A 38 -0.47 -30.93 44.98
CA GLN A 38 0.81 -30.25 45.00
C GLN A 38 1.99 -31.22 44.77
N ASP A 39 1.96 -32.40 45.39
CA ASP A 39 3.02 -33.41 45.24
C ASP A 39 3.05 -33.98 43.82
N LEU A 40 1.87 -34.22 43.24
CA LEU A 40 1.72 -34.71 41.86
C LEU A 40 2.24 -33.69 40.84
N LEU A 41 1.96 -32.40 41.04
CA LEU A 41 2.46 -31.32 40.19
C LEU A 41 3.98 -31.14 40.32
N LEU A 42 4.54 -31.33 41.52
CA LEU A 42 6.00 -31.30 41.70
C LEU A 42 6.69 -32.54 41.10
N SER A 43 6.06 -33.71 41.16
CA SER A 43 6.53 -34.91 40.44
C SER A 43 6.56 -34.66 38.94
N PHE A 44 5.49 -34.08 38.39
CA PHE A 44 5.44 -33.68 36.99
C PHE A 44 6.56 -32.68 36.65
N LYS A 45 6.75 -31.63 37.45
CA LYS A 45 7.85 -30.67 37.29
C LYS A 45 9.22 -31.35 37.29
N ALA A 46 9.44 -32.34 38.15
CA ALA A 46 10.73 -33.02 38.27
C ALA A 46 11.12 -33.84 37.02
N ALA A 47 10.14 -34.27 36.21
CA ALA A 47 10.38 -34.95 34.95
C ALA A 47 10.80 -33.98 33.81
N LEU A 48 10.51 -32.69 33.97
CA LEU A 48 10.75 -31.67 32.96
C LEU A 48 12.16 -31.09 33.04
N ARG A 49 12.71 -30.75 31.88
CA ARG A 49 13.85 -29.85 31.73
C ARG A 49 13.33 -28.43 31.50
N ASP A 50 13.65 -27.55 32.45
CA ASP A 50 13.25 -26.14 32.47
C ASP A 50 14.48 -25.23 32.41
N PRO A 51 15.03 -24.97 31.21
CA PRO A 51 16.26 -24.19 31.05
C PRO A 51 16.07 -22.71 31.41
N SER A 52 14.84 -22.19 31.32
CA SER A 52 14.51 -20.79 31.62
C SER A 52 14.24 -20.56 33.11
N GLY A 53 14.07 -21.63 33.90
CA GLY A 53 13.68 -21.55 35.30
C GLY A 53 12.26 -21.03 35.48
N ALA A 54 11.40 -21.15 34.47
CA ALA A 54 10.03 -20.64 34.50
C ALA A 54 9.18 -21.28 35.63
N LEU A 55 9.49 -22.53 35.99
CA LEU A 55 8.80 -23.28 37.03
C LEU A 55 9.54 -23.22 38.37
N ALA A 56 10.62 -22.44 38.51
CA ALA A 56 11.48 -22.44 39.70
C ALA A 56 10.71 -22.17 41.02
N SER A 57 9.68 -21.32 40.98
CA SER A 57 8.86 -20.93 42.15
C SER A 57 7.89 -22.01 42.64
N TRP A 58 7.65 -23.06 41.85
CA TRP A 58 6.81 -24.19 42.25
C TRP A 58 7.50 -24.96 43.37
N SER A 59 6.95 -24.88 44.58
CA SER A 59 7.56 -25.43 45.79
C SER A 59 6.52 -25.75 46.86
N LEU A 60 6.86 -26.64 47.80
CA LEU A 60 5.98 -26.99 48.93
C LEU A 60 5.69 -25.80 49.87
N SER A 61 6.49 -24.72 49.82
CA SER A 61 6.31 -23.53 50.65
C SER A 61 5.18 -22.60 50.20
N THR A 62 4.69 -22.73 48.97
CA THR A 62 3.64 -21.87 48.40
C THR A 62 2.48 -22.71 47.88
N PRO A 63 1.21 -22.38 48.18
CA PRO A 63 0.07 -23.12 47.65
C PRO A 63 0.10 -23.19 46.12
N TYR A 64 -0.19 -24.36 45.54
CA TYR A 64 -0.07 -24.59 44.09
C TYR A 64 -0.95 -23.66 43.25
N CYS A 65 -2.09 -23.21 43.78
CA CYS A 65 -2.96 -22.23 43.13
C CYS A 65 -2.33 -20.84 42.95
N ASN A 66 -1.24 -20.55 43.66
CA ASN A 66 -0.48 -19.30 43.55
C ASN A 66 0.77 -19.46 42.67
N TRP A 67 1.04 -20.67 42.16
CA TRP A 67 2.17 -20.87 41.29
C TRP A 67 1.91 -20.22 39.92
N PRO A 68 2.93 -19.63 39.28
CA PRO A 68 2.83 -19.18 37.90
C PRO A 68 2.32 -20.31 37.02
N HIS A 69 1.47 -19.97 36.04
CA HIS A 69 0.93 -20.90 35.05
C HIS A 69 -0.09 -21.92 35.56
N ILE A 70 -0.51 -21.82 36.83
CA ILE A 70 -1.63 -22.59 37.38
C ILE A 70 -2.79 -21.65 37.68
N THR A 71 -4.00 -22.03 37.25
CA THR A 71 -5.23 -21.35 37.63
C THR A 71 -6.14 -22.32 38.36
N CYS A 72 -6.60 -21.92 39.54
CA CYS A 72 -7.59 -22.65 40.32
C CYS A 72 -8.92 -21.91 40.29
N THR A 73 -10.00 -22.61 39.96
CA THR A 73 -11.35 -22.06 39.93
C THR A 73 -12.24 -22.85 40.89
N ALA A 74 -12.80 -22.17 41.89
CA ALA A 74 -13.71 -22.79 42.85
C ALA A 74 -15.12 -22.94 42.24
N SER A 75 -15.73 -24.12 42.38
CA SER A 75 -17.13 -24.31 42.05
C SER A 75 -18.03 -23.53 43.02
N SER A 76 -19.03 -22.81 42.49
CA SER A 76 -19.99 -22.02 43.26
C SER A 76 -20.94 -22.84 44.15
N SER A 77 -20.87 -24.17 44.12
CA SER A 77 -21.83 -25.05 44.81
C SER A 77 -21.27 -25.96 45.90
N SER A 78 -19.95 -26.00 46.15
CA SER A 78 -19.38 -26.67 47.33
C SER A 78 -17.88 -26.36 47.51
N SER A 79 -17.44 -26.30 48.76
CA SER A 79 -16.06 -26.01 49.18
C SER A 79 -15.00 -27.06 48.79
N SER A 80 -15.28 -27.96 47.84
CA SER A 80 -14.47 -29.17 47.62
C SER A 80 -14.04 -29.45 46.18
N VAL A 81 -14.57 -28.76 45.15
CA VAL A 81 -14.14 -29.00 43.75
C VAL A 81 -13.50 -27.76 43.17
N VAL A 82 -12.17 -27.82 43.05
CA VAL A 82 -11.33 -26.82 42.36
C VAL A 82 -11.03 -27.36 40.97
N SER A 83 -11.45 -26.65 39.93
CA SER A 83 -11.00 -26.90 38.55
C SER A 83 -9.62 -26.27 38.38
N ILE A 84 -8.66 -27.06 37.91
CA ILE A 84 -7.25 -26.70 37.77
C ILE A 84 -6.92 -26.62 36.29
N ALA A 85 -6.40 -25.47 35.87
CA ALA A 85 -5.83 -25.26 34.55
C ALA A 85 -4.31 -25.10 34.68
N VAL A 86 -3.55 -25.92 33.95
CA VAL A 86 -2.10 -25.85 33.86
C VAL A 86 -1.72 -25.41 32.45
N SER A 87 -1.12 -24.23 32.30
CA SER A 87 -0.78 -23.64 30.99
C SER A 87 0.69 -23.27 30.88
N LEU A 88 1.49 -24.22 30.38
CA LEU A 88 2.95 -24.11 30.28
C LEU A 88 3.42 -23.73 28.88
N GLN A 89 2.63 -22.93 28.16
CA GLN A 89 2.90 -22.61 26.76
C GLN A 89 4.16 -21.73 26.58
N GLY A 90 5.01 -22.07 25.61
CA GLY A 90 6.09 -21.17 25.16
C GLY A 90 7.24 -21.02 26.15
N LEU A 91 7.41 -21.95 27.09
CA LEU A 91 8.40 -21.86 28.18
C LEU A 91 9.75 -22.48 27.84
N GLY A 92 9.86 -23.12 26.66
CA GLY A 92 11.07 -23.83 26.24
C GLY A 92 11.29 -25.13 27.01
N LEU A 93 10.21 -25.72 27.54
CA LEU A 93 10.26 -26.97 28.30
C LEU A 93 10.59 -28.15 27.38
N SER A 94 11.31 -29.13 27.91
CA SER A 94 11.66 -30.38 27.23
C SER A 94 11.75 -31.53 28.24
N GLY A 95 12.09 -32.73 27.79
CA GLY A 95 12.18 -33.92 28.65
C GLY A 95 10.87 -34.71 28.67
N ASP A 96 10.74 -35.60 29.66
CA ASP A 96 9.64 -36.55 29.71
C ASP A 96 8.39 -35.94 30.32
N ILE A 97 7.24 -36.25 29.74
CA ILE A 97 5.94 -35.84 30.26
C ILE A 97 5.44 -36.95 31.19
N ASP A 98 5.58 -36.75 32.50
CA ASP A 98 4.99 -37.64 33.52
C ASP A 98 3.46 -37.46 33.59
N ALA A 99 2.78 -37.88 32.52
CA ALA A 99 1.33 -37.85 32.40
C ALA A 99 0.64 -38.76 33.44
N ALA A 100 1.35 -39.77 33.99
CA ALA A 100 0.80 -40.65 35.01
C ALA A 100 0.53 -39.91 36.33
N SER A 101 1.46 -39.06 36.77
CA SER A 101 1.26 -38.20 37.94
C SER A 101 0.28 -37.06 37.63
N LEU A 102 0.43 -36.43 36.47
CA LEU A 102 -0.37 -35.28 36.06
C LEU A 102 -1.88 -35.63 35.97
N CYS A 103 -2.23 -36.77 35.36
CA CYS A 103 -3.62 -37.20 35.25
C CYS A 103 -4.26 -37.65 36.57
N ARG A 104 -3.49 -37.78 37.66
CA ARG A 104 -4.02 -38.04 39.01
C ARG A 104 -4.34 -36.76 39.77
N VAL A 105 -3.95 -35.59 39.24
CA VAL A 105 -4.25 -34.29 39.87
C VAL A 105 -5.78 -34.08 39.85
N PRO A 106 -6.44 -34.05 41.02
CA PRO A 106 -7.88 -33.93 41.06
C PRO A 106 -8.33 -32.57 40.53
N GLY A 107 -9.32 -32.58 39.65
CA GLY A 107 -9.86 -31.36 39.05
C GLY A 107 -9.04 -30.78 37.89
N LEU A 108 -7.98 -31.47 37.41
CA LEU A 108 -7.27 -31.04 36.21
C LEU A 108 -8.21 -31.04 35.00
N SER A 109 -8.60 -29.85 34.58
CA SER A 109 -9.58 -29.63 33.52
C SER A 109 -8.94 -29.10 32.25
N HIS A 110 -7.87 -28.30 32.34
CA HIS A 110 -7.18 -27.75 31.17
C HIS A 110 -5.68 -28.02 31.28
N LEU A 111 -5.11 -28.55 30.21
CA LEU A 111 -3.68 -28.77 30.08
C LEU A 111 -3.19 -28.18 28.77
N SER A 112 -2.29 -27.21 28.84
CA SER A 112 -1.57 -26.69 27.68
C SER A 112 -0.06 -26.88 27.88
N LEU A 113 0.54 -27.63 26.95
CA LEU A 113 1.98 -27.83 26.82
C LEU A 113 2.51 -27.25 25.49
N ALA A 114 1.71 -26.39 24.86
CA ALA A 114 1.97 -25.91 23.50
C ALA A 114 3.29 -25.11 23.37
N SER A 115 3.82 -25.04 22.15
CA SER A 115 4.99 -24.21 21.83
C SER A 115 6.23 -24.54 22.71
N ASN A 116 6.51 -25.81 22.91
CA ASN A 116 7.65 -26.32 23.69
C ASN A 116 8.48 -27.32 22.85
N ALA A 117 9.46 -28.00 23.46
CA ALA A 117 10.42 -28.86 22.76
C ALA A 117 10.50 -30.27 23.39
N PHE A 118 9.36 -30.93 23.59
CA PHE A 118 9.31 -32.23 24.28
C PHE A 118 9.96 -33.36 23.47
N ASN A 119 9.85 -33.34 22.14
CA ASN A 119 10.50 -34.30 21.25
C ASN A 119 10.22 -35.79 21.61
N THR A 120 8.96 -36.10 21.89
CA THR A 120 8.50 -37.43 22.34
C THR A 120 7.22 -37.84 21.60
N THR A 121 6.79 -39.08 21.73
CA THR A 121 5.43 -39.49 21.33
C THR A 121 4.39 -38.98 22.33
N VAL A 122 3.14 -38.85 21.88
CA VAL A 122 2.03 -38.44 22.76
C VAL A 122 1.81 -39.51 23.84
N PRO A 123 1.94 -39.20 25.14
CA PRO A 123 1.88 -40.20 26.20
C PRO A 123 0.50 -40.88 26.29
N LEU A 124 0.49 -42.21 26.27
CA LEU A 124 -0.73 -43.01 26.39
C LEU A 124 -1.50 -42.73 27.69
N GLN A 125 -0.79 -42.38 28.75
CA GLN A 125 -1.34 -42.11 30.08
C GLN A 125 -2.26 -40.89 30.11
N LEU A 126 -2.22 -40.01 29.09
CA LEU A 126 -3.16 -38.89 28.96
C LEU A 126 -4.62 -39.37 28.84
N SER A 127 -4.86 -40.61 28.39
CA SER A 127 -6.19 -41.25 28.43
C SER A 127 -6.75 -41.38 29.85
N ARG A 128 -5.92 -41.27 30.90
CA ARG A 128 -6.37 -41.40 32.29
C ARG A 128 -6.78 -40.08 32.92
N CYS A 129 -6.63 -38.96 32.22
CA CYS A 129 -7.00 -37.63 32.69
C CYS A 129 -8.53 -37.45 32.71
N ALA A 130 -9.22 -38.06 33.68
CA ALA A 130 -10.69 -38.23 33.66
C ALA A 130 -11.50 -36.92 33.66
N SER A 131 -10.93 -35.81 34.14
CA SER A 131 -11.63 -34.51 34.25
C SER A 131 -11.27 -33.52 33.14
N LEU A 132 -10.48 -33.94 32.14
CA LEU A 132 -9.96 -33.03 31.14
C LEU A 132 -11.07 -32.54 30.20
N VAL A 133 -11.09 -31.24 29.97
CA VAL A 133 -12.00 -30.50 29.09
C VAL A 133 -11.24 -29.89 27.91
N SER A 134 -9.98 -29.48 28.12
CA SER A 134 -9.12 -28.96 27.06
C SER A 134 -7.72 -29.56 27.16
N LEU A 135 -7.24 -30.08 26.03
CA LEU A 135 -5.88 -30.58 25.86
C LEU A 135 -5.24 -29.86 24.67
N ASN A 136 -4.21 -29.06 24.95
CA ASN A 136 -3.42 -28.41 23.92
C ASN A 136 -1.95 -28.86 23.97
N LEU A 137 -1.54 -29.59 22.95
CA LEU A 137 -0.19 -30.11 22.74
C LEU A 137 0.42 -29.56 21.44
N SER A 138 -0.05 -28.42 20.93
CA SER A 138 0.38 -27.91 19.63
C SER A 138 1.81 -27.40 19.61
N SER A 139 2.49 -27.53 18.46
CA SER A 139 3.84 -26.99 18.24
C SER A 139 4.84 -27.38 19.34
N ALA A 140 4.80 -28.64 19.76
CA ALA A 140 5.54 -29.15 20.91
C ALA A 140 6.55 -30.26 20.56
N ALA A 141 6.78 -30.46 19.26
CA ALA A 141 7.64 -31.50 18.68
C ALA A 141 7.19 -32.93 19.03
N PHE A 142 5.88 -33.18 19.10
CA PHE A 142 5.39 -34.56 19.22
C PHE A 142 5.56 -35.31 17.91
N TRP A 143 5.95 -36.58 17.95
CA TRP A 143 6.15 -37.40 16.75
C TRP A 143 5.58 -38.82 16.92
N GLY A 144 5.60 -39.60 15.85
CA GLY A 144 5.08 -40.97 15.84
C GLY A 144 3.56 -41.04 15.71
N PRO A 145 2.98 -42.25 15.67
CA PRO A 145 1.55 -42.43 15.49
C PRO A 145 0.77 -42.09 16.75
N LEU A 146 -0.44 -41.53 16.58
CA LEU A 146 -1.40 -41.39 17.67
C LEU A 146 -1.99 -42.78 17.99
N PRO A 147 -1.76 -43.37 19.19
CA PRO A 147 -2.22 -44.73 19.46
C PRO A 147 -3.74 -44.82 19.55
N GLU A 148 -4.35 -45.86 18.96
CA GLU A 148 -5.80 -46.11 19.05
C GLU A 148 -6.29 -46.20 20.51
N GLN A 149 -5.49 -46.81 21.38
CA GLN A 149 -5.80 -46.91 22.81
C GLN A 149 -5.84 -45.54 23.51
N LEU A 150 -4.98 -44.61 23.11
CA LEU A 150 -5.04 -43.24 23.62
C LEU A 150 -6.31 -42.56 23.10
N ALA A 151 -6.53 -42.60 21.79
CA ALA A 151 -7.65 -41.94 21.13
C ALA A 151 -9.02 -42.39 21.67
N ALA A 152 -9.21 -43.70 21.85
CA ALA A 152 -10.43 -44.28 22.41
C ALA A 152 -10.56 -44.06 23.93
N GLY A 153 -9.45 -43.81 24.62
CA GLY A 153 -9.39 -43.65 26.06
C GLY A 153 -9.48 -42.20 26.54
N LEU A 154 -9.40 -41.19 25.66
CA LEU A 154 -9.56 -39.80 26.04
C LEU A 154 -10.93 -39.56 26.69
N PRO A 155 -11.01 -38.66 27.70
CA PRO A 155 -12.21 -38.53 28.51
C PRO A 155 -13.38 -37.95 27.70
N PRO A 156 -14.62 -38.42 27.92
CA PRO A 156 -15.80 -37.92 27.22
C PRO A 156 -16.17 -36.47 27.61
N SER A 157 -15.51 -35.89 28.61
CA SER A 157 -15.62 -34.47 28.96
C SER A 157 -14.80 -33.53 28.06
N LEU A 158 -13.93 -34.08 27.21
CA LEU A 158 -13.02 -33.29 26.39
C LEU A 158 -13.79 -32.51 25.31
N ALA A 159 -13.76 -31.19 25.43
CA ALA A 159 -14.39 -30.26 24.50
C ALA A 159 -13.40 -29.71 23.45
N SER A 160 -12.11 -29.68 23.76
CA SER A 160 -11.08 -29.17 22.86
C SER A 160 -9.84 -30.07 22.87
N LEU A 161 -9.43 -30.50 21.68
CA LEU A 161 -8.21 -31.25 21.43
C LEU A 161 -7.42 -30.55 20.33
N ASP A 162 -6.24 -30.04 20.67
CA ASP A 162 -5.31 -29.40 19.74
C ASP A 162 -3.97 -30.14 19.77
N LEU A 163 -3.64 -30.82 18.67
CA LEU A 163 -2.38 -31.53 18.44
C LEU A 163 -1.59 -30.92 17.26
N SER A 164 -1.94 -29.71 16.86
CA SER A 164 -1.46 -29.11 15.61
C SER A 164 0.03 -28.75 15.60
N GLY A 165 0.65 -28.66 14.42
CA GLY A 165 2.03 -28.18 14.28
C GLY A 165 3.08 -29.12 14.87
N ASN A 166 2.85 -30.43 14.80
CA ASN A 166 3.76 -31.47 15.29
C ASN A 166 4.22 -32.37 14.13
N ASP A 167 4.93 -33.46 14.43
CA ASP A 167 5.37 -34.49 13.49
C ASP A 167 4.59 -35.81 13.68
N ILE A 168 3.32 -35.73 14.12
CA ILE A 168 2.48 -36.92 14.32
C ILE A 168 2.19 -37.56 12.96
N GLU A 169 2.44 -38.87 12.86
CA GLU A 169 2.33 -39.64 11.61
C GLU A 169 1.24 -40.72 11.69
N GLY A 170 1.06 -41.45 10.60
CA GLY A 170 0.07 -42.54 10.54
C GLY A 170 -1.38 -42.05 10.42
N PRO A 171 -2.35 -42.97 10.45
CA PRO A 171 -3.76 -42.65 10.27
C PRO A 171 -4.37 -41.95 11.48
N VAL A 172 -5.38 -41.12 11.20
CA VAL A 172 -6.25 -40.57 12.25
C VAL A 172 -7.00 -41.73 12.91
N PRO A 173 -6.78 -42.01 14.21
CA PRO A 173 -7.34 -43.18 14.86
C PRO A 173 -8.88 -43.08 14.97
N PRO A 174 -9.66 -44.08 14.50
CA PRO A 174 -11.11 -44.07 14.61
C PRO A 174 -11.61 -43.94 16.05
N GLY A 175 -10.81 -44.37 17.04
CA GLY A 175 -11.10 -44.25 18.46
C GLY A 175 -11.42 -42.83 18.93
N LEU A 176 -10.94 -41.79 18.22
CA LEU A 176 -11.32 -40.40 18.53
C LEU A 176 -12.84 -40.17 18.45
N ALA A 177 -13.56 -40.99 17.67
CA ALA A 177 -15.02 -40.96 17.60
C ALA A 177 -15.71 -41.22 18.96
N ALA A 178 -15.01 -41.79 19.95
CA ALA A 178 -15.52 -42.02 21.30
C ALA A 178 -15.78 -40.71 22.07
N LEU A 179 -15.12 -39.61 21.69
CA LEU A 179 -15.34 -38.28 22.29
C LEU A 179 -16.75 -37.73 21.99
N GLY A 180 -17.39 -38.23 20.92
CA GLY A 180 -18.79 -37.98 20.61
C GLY A 180 -19.15 -36.49 20.50
N ALA A 181 -20.34 -36.15 21.00
CA ALA A 181 -20.90 -34.80 20.90
C ALA A 181 -20.28 -33.78 21.89
N ALA A 182 -19.43 -34.22 22.83
CA ALA A 182 -18.79 -33.30 23.77
C ALA A 182 -17.66 -32.50 23.10
N LEU A 183 -16.98 -33.09 22.12
CA LEU A 183 -15.90 -32.44 21.40
C LEU A 183 -16.43 -31.34 20.48
N GLN A 184 -15.90 -30.13 20.65
CA GLN A 184 -16.30 -28.91 19.94
C GLN A 184 -15.19 -28.38 19.03
N VAL A 185 -13.93 -28.57 19.44
CA VAL A 185 -12.74 -28.16 18.70
C VAL A 185 -11.82 -29.36 18.52
N LEU A 186 -11.53 -29.69 17.27
CA LEU A 186 -10.50 -30.66 16.90
C LEU A 186 -9.52 -30.02 15.92
N ASP A 187 -8.28 -29.83 16.36
CA ASP A 187 -7.20 -29.33 15.53
C ASP A 187 -6.07 -30.37 15.45
N LEU A 188 -5.92 -30.96 14.27
CA LEU A 188 -4.83 -31.88 13.93
C LEU A 188 -3.97 -31.31 12.79
N GLY A 189 -4.10 -30.02 12.50
CA GLY A 189 -3.44 -29.36 11.38
C GLY A 189 -1.91 -29.41 11.48
N ARG A 190 -1.23 -29.29 10.34
CA ARG A 190 0.24 -29.24 10.22
C ARG A 190 0.94 -30.40 10.94
N ASN A 191 0.55 -31.62 10.58
CA ASN A 191 1.18 -32.87 11.00
C ASN A 191 1.59 -33.70 9.77
N ARG A 192 1.99 -34.96 9.98
CA ARG A 192 2.32 -35.93 8.91
C ARG A 192 1.27 -37.04 8.84
N LEU A 193 0.02 -36.73 9.18
CA LEU A 193 -1.07 -37.71 9.18
C LEU A 193 -1.30 -38.25 7.77
N SER A 194 -1.62 -39.54 7.69
CA SER A 194 -1.65 -40.30 6.45
C SER A 194 -2.85 -41.21 6.31
N GLY A 195 -3.25 -41.51 5.08
CA GLY A 195 -4.30 -42.48 4.81
C GLY A 195 -5.72 -41.96 5.05
N VAL A 196 -6.69 -42.82 4.75
CA VAL A 196 -8.09 -42.43 4.58
C VAL A 196 -8.77 -42.15 5.92
N LEU A 197 -9.54 -41.05 5.97
CA LEU A 197 -10.31 -40.69 7.17
C LEU A 197 -11.48 -41.67 7.38
N HIS A 198 -11.55 -42.24 8.58
CA HIS A 198 -12.57 -43.23 8.89
C HIS A 198 -13.95 -42.57 9.10
N PRO A 199 -15.05 -43.08 8.50
CA PRO A 199 -16.37 -42.46 8.58
C PRO A 199 -16.94 -42.29 10.00
N ALA A 200 -16.49 -43.11 10.96
CA ALA A 200 -16.93 -43.02 12.36
C ALA A 200 -16.64 -41.65 12.99
N LEU A 201 -15.54 -41.00 12.60
CA LEU A 201 -15.17 -39.66 13.07
C LEU A 201 -16.32 -38.67 12.83
N PHE A 202 -16.84 -38.65 11.60
CA PHE A 202 -17.86 -37.69 11.18
C PHE A 202 -19.29 -38.10 11.57
N ARG A 203 -19.52 -39.39 11.86
CA ARG A 203 -20.81 -39.87 12.37
C ARG A 203 -21.02 -39.54 13.85
N ASN A 204 -19.95 -39.52 14.63
CA ASN A 204 -20.04 -39.43 16.09
C ASN A 204 -19.64 -38.06 16.65
N LEU A 205 -18.69 -37.35 16.03
CA LEU A 205 -18.21 -36.04 16.50
C LEU A 205 -19.17 -34.90 16.13
N THR A 206 -20.46 -35.07 16.45
CA THR A 206 -21.55 -34.16 16.02
C THR A 206 -21.55 -32.82 16.76
N GLY A 207 -20.78 -32.69 17.84
CA GLY A 207 -20.61 -31.45 18.60
C GLY A 207 -19.61 -30.47 17.98
N LEU A 208 -18.81 -30.89 17.00
CA LEU A 208 -17.74 -30.07 16.45
C LEU A 208 -18.29 -28.83 15.75
N HIS A 209 -17.76 -27.68 16.14
CA HIS A 209 -17.91 -26.42 15.41
C HIS A 209 -16.63 -25.99 14.69
N TYR A 210 -15.47 -26.53 15.09
CA TYR A 210 -14.16 -26.26 14.51
C TYR A 210 -13.45 -27.58 14.20
N LEU A 211 -13.09 -27.78 12.93
CA LEU A 211 -12.31 -28.91 12.47
C LEU A 211 -11.17 -28.42 11.57
N ASP A 212 -9.93 -28.66 11.99
CA ASP A 212 -8.73 -28.39 11.20
C ASP A 212 -7.93 -29.68 11.00
N LEU A 213 -7.78 -30.08 9.73
CA LEU A 213 -6.93 -31.17 9.27
C LEU A 213 -5.91 -30.68 8.24
N SER A 214 -5.71 -29.37 8.11
CA SER A 214 -4.88 -28.72 7.10
C SER A 214 -3.42 -29.13 7.20
N GLY A 215 -2.66 -29.03 6.11
CA GLY A 215 -1.22 -29.29 6.10
C GLY A 215 -0.82 -30.73 6.46
N ASN A 216 -1.70 -31.71 6.24
CA ASN A 216 -1.41 -33.13 6.41
C ASN A 216 -1.27 -33.81 5.04
N GLN A 217 -0.15 -33.56 4.37
CA GLN A 217 0.04 -33.86 2.94
C GLN A 217 -0.14 -35.34 2.54
N PHE A 218 -0.18 -36.28 3.49
CA PHE A 218 -0.24 -37.72 3.24
C PHE A 218 -1.63 -38.33 3.45
N LEU A 219 -2.68 -37.56 3.79
CA LEU A 219 -4.01 -38.13 4.05
C LEU A 219 -4.59 -38.82 2.80
N GLU A 220 -4.27 -38.38 1.59
CA GLU A 220 -4.66 -39.04 0.31
C GLU A 220 -6.13 -39.56 0.31
N SER A 221 -7.04 -38.80 0.93
CA SER A 221 -8.40 -39.25 1.25
C SER A 221 -9.41 -38.56 0.33
N PRO A 222 -10.46 -39.25 -0.15
CA PRO A 222 -11.62 -38.53 -0.65
C PRO A 222 -12.30 -37.74 0.48
N LEU A 223 -13.06 -36.71 0.13
CA LEU A 223 -13.94 -36.03 1.10
C LEU A 223 -15.08 -36.98 1.52
N PRO A 224 -15.19 -37.37 2.80
CA PRO A 224 -16.19 -38.33 3.25
C PRO A 224 -17.59 -37.70 3.24
N PRO A 225 -18.60 -38.32 2.61
CA PRO A 225 -19.96 -37.78 2.58
C PRO A 225 -20.56 -37.58 3.99
N GLU A 226 -20.15 -38.38 4.96
CA GLU A 226 -20.55 -38.26 6.37
C GLU A 226 -20.16 -36.92 7.00
N LEU A 227 -19.11 -36.24 6.51
CA LEU A 227 -18.76 -34.89 6.99
C LEU A 227 -19.94 -33.93 6.87
N GLY A 228 -20.76 -34.08 5.83
CA GLY A 228 -21.98 -33.30 5.64
C GLY A 228 -23.03 -33.44 6.74
N LYS A 229 -22.92 -34.45 7.63
CA LYS A 229 -23.84 -34.62 8.77
C LYS A 229 -23.45 -33.79 9.99
N MET A 230 -22.29 -33.16 9.99
CA MET A 230 -21.78 -32.37 11.12
C MET A 230 -22.37 -30.96 11.11
N GLY A 231 -23.68 -30.86 11.34
CA GLY A 231 -24.45 -29.63 11.18
C GLY A 231 -24.06 -28.45 12.09
N ASN A 232 -23.20 -28.67 13.10
CA ASN A 232 -22.69 -27.63 13.98
C ASN A 232 -21.39 -26.98 13.46
N LEU A 233 -20.78 -27.50 12.38
CA LEU A 233 -19.53 -26.99 11.85
C LEU A 233 -19.66 -25.54 11.37
N ARG A 234 -18.75 -24.69 11.86
CA ARG A 234 -18.60 -23.28 11.50
C ARG A 234 -17.27 -23.03 10.78
N TRP A 235 -16.20 -23.72 11.21
CA TRP A 235 -14.88 -23.63 10.59
C TRP A 235 -14.42 -25.01 10.14
N LEU A 236 -14.14 -25.13 8.84
CA LEU A 236 -13.63 -26.36 8.24
C LEU A 236 -12.39 -26.02 7.40
N PHE A 237 -11.23 -26.47 7.89
CA PHE A 237 -9.91 -26.22 7.28
C PHE A 237 -9.28 -27.55 6.88
N LEU A 238 -9.21 -27.79 5.56
CA LEU A 238 -8.70 -29.04 4.97
C LEU A 238 -7.58 -28.78 3.95
N GLN A 239 -7.04 -27.56 3.92
CA GLN A 239 -6.11 -27.11 2.89
C GLN A 239 -4.75 -27.81 2.95
N GLY A 240 -4.18 -28.15 1.80
CA GLY A 240 -2.83 -28.73 1.75
C GLY A 240 -2.72 -30.14 2.35
N SER A 241 -3.77 -30.95 2.25
CA SER A 241 -3.86 -32.25 2.93
C SER A 241 -4.04 -33.45 2.00
N GLY A 242 -3.89 -33.27 0.69
CA GLY A 242 -3.97 -34.37 -0.27
C GLY A 242 -5.38 -34.92 -0.47
N PHE A 243 -6.43 -34.14 -0.18
CA PHE A 243 -7.80 -34.58 -0.45
C PHE A 243 -8.07 -34.70 -1.95
N THR A 244 -8.83 -35.72 -2.35
CA THR A 244 -9.15 -36.01 -3.76
C THR A 244 -10.65 -36.21 -4.00
N GLY A 245 -11.04 -36.41 -5.26
CA GLY A 245 -12.44 -36.59 -5.65
C GLY A 245 -13.23 -35.27 -5.66
N ALA A 246 -14.56 -35.37 -5.70
CA ALA A 246 -15.44 -34.21 -5.76
C ALA A 246 -15.99 -33.82 -4.37
N ILE A 247 -16.46 -32.58 -4.23
CA ILE A 247 -17.22 -32.15 -3.05
C ILE A 247 -18.56 -32.92 -3.04
N PRO A 248 -18.85 -33.74 -2.02
CA PRO A 248 -20.12 -34.47 -1.93
C PRO A 248 -21.31 -33.51 -1.78
N GLU A 249 -22.44 -33.82 -2.42
CA GLU A 249 -23.70 -33.07 -2.26
C GLU A 249 -24.17 -32.98 -0.80
N THR A 250 -23.78 -33.94 0.05
CA THR A 250 -24.09 -33.90 1.49
C THR A 250 -23.48 -32.70 2.22
N PHE A 251 -22.42 -32.07 1.68
CA PHE A 251 -21.83 -30.85 2.28
C PHE A 251 -22.82 -29.69 2.30
N LEU A 252 -23.84 -29.69 1.42
CA LEU A 252 -24.89 -28.68 1.42
C LEU A 252 -25.72 -28.63 2.71
N ALA A 253 -25.60 -29.64 3.59
CA ALA A 253 -26.23 -29.64 4.91
C ALA A 253 -25.42 -28.89 5.99
N LEU A 254 -24.19 -28.44 5.69
CA LEU A 254 -23.33 -27.69 6.60
C LEU A 254 -23.70 -26.20 6.63
N GLU A 255 -24.97 -25.89 6.88
CA GLU A 255 -25.55 -24.53 6.77
C GLU A 255 -25.00 -23.53 7.81
N GLN A 256 -24.28 -24.02 8.83
CA GLN A 256 -23.65 -23.19 9.86
C GLN A 256 -22.23 -22.70 9.48
N LEU A 257 -21.69 -23.13 8.34
CA LEU A 257 -20.32 -22.77 7.93
C LEU A 257 -20.13 -21.26 7.76
N GLU A 258 -19.07 -20.78 8.39
CA GLU A 258 -18.55 -19.41 8.32
C GLU A 258 -17.23 -19.36 7.54
N ALA A 259 -16.39 -20.38 7.66
CA ALA A 259 -15.18 -20.52 6.85
C ALA A 259 -15.05 -21.93 6.30
N LEU A 260 -14.83 -22.02 4.99
CA LEU A 260 -14.52 -23.24 4.28
C LEU A 260 -13.23 -23.05 3.48
N ASP A 261 -12.18 -23.76 3.87
CA ASP A 261 -10.90 -23.79 3.15
C ASP A 261 -10.61 -25.23 2.70
N LEU A 262 -10.74 -25.45 1.39
CA LEU A 262 -10.40 -26.71 0.72
C LEU A 262 -9.19 -26.53 -0.22
N SER A 263 -8.46 -25.41 -0.11
CA SER A 263 -7.43 -25.03 -1.06
C SER A 263 -6.23 -25.99 -1.08
N MET A 264 -5.43 -25.94 -2.14
CA MET A 264 -4.18 -26.71 -2.23
C MET A 264 -4.38 -28.23 -2.06
N ASN A 265 -5.39 -28.79 -2.74
CA ASN A 265 -5.69 -30.22 -2.73
C ASN A 265 -5.79 -30.77 -4.18
N GLY A 266 -6.12 -32.06 -4.31
CA GLY A 266 -6.41 -32.73 -5.58
C GLY A 266 -7.90 -32.86 -5.86
N LEU A 267 -8.73 -31.93 -5.39
CA LEU A 267 -10.19 -31.99 -5.56
C LEU A 267 -10.57 -31.68 -7.01
N THR A 268 -11.61 -32.34 -7.50
CA THR A 268 -12.06 -32.30 -8.90
C THR A 268 -13.58 -32.22 -9.00
N GLY A 269 -14.11 -32.23 -10.23
CA GLY A 269 -15.55 -32.19 -10.48
C GLY A 269 -16.13 -30.78 -10.35
N ALA A 270 -17.46 -30.69 -10.39
CA ALA A 270 -18.19 -29.44 -10.28
C ALA A 270 -18.59 -29.15 -8.82
N ILE A 271 -18.75 -27.88 -8.49
CA ILE A 271 -19.31 -27.47 -7.20
C ILE A 271 -20.81 -27.82 -7.19
N PRO A 272 -21.32 -28.44 -6.10
CA PRO A 272 -22.74 -28.75 -5.93
C PRO A 272 -23.67 -27.58 -6.28
N ARG A 273 -24.72 -27.82 -7.07
CA ARG A 273 -25.59 -26.74 -7.61
C ARG A 273 -26.29 -25.91 -6.54
N GLY A 274 -26.51 -26.48 -5.35
CA GLY A 274 -27.14 -25.79 -4.21
C GLY A 274 -26.20 -24.89 -3.41
N PHE A 275 -24.90 -24.87 -3.72
CA PHE A 275 -23.87 -24.22 -2.89
C PHE A 275 -24.22 -22.77 -2.55
N GLY A 276 -24.48 -21.94 -3.56
CA GLY A 276 -24.75 -20.51 -3.36
C GLY A 276 -25.95 -20.21 -2.47
N ARG A 277 -26.93 -21.12 -2.36
CA ARG A 277 -28.17 -20.89 -1.60
C ARG A 277 -28.10 -21.37 -0.14
N LYS A 278 -27.17 -22.28 0.16
CA LYS A 278 -27.12 -22.99 1.44
C LYS A 278 -26.22 -22.33 2.47
N PHE A 279 -25.09 -21.77 2.05
CA PHE A 279 -24.09 -21.24 2.97
C PHE A 279 -24.29 -19.74 3.27
N GLN A 280 -25.42 -19.40 3.90
CA GLN A 280 -25.81 -18.00 4.16
C GLN A 280 -24.96 -17.32 5.24
N LYS A 281 -24.28 -18.09 6.08
CA LYS A 281 -23.36 -17.59 7.13
C LYS A 281 -21.89 -17.52 6.69
N LEU A 282 -21.60 -17.90 5.45
CA LEU A 282 -20.23 -18.01 4.96
C LEU A 282 -19.58 -16.63 4.87
N LEU A 283 -18.47 -16.45 5.58
CA LEU A 283 -17.61 -15.27 5.57
C LEU A 283 -16.44 -15.45 4.60
N SER A 284 -15.89 -16.66 4.52
CA SER A 284 -14.70 -16.96 3.73
C SER A 284 -14.83 -18.28 2.99
N LEU A 285 -14.63 -18.24 1.68
CA LEU A 285 -14.53 -19.40 0.81
C LEU A 285 -13.17 -19.43 0.13
N ASP A 286 -12.41 -20.50 0.36
CA ASP A 286 -11.20 -20.78 -0.39
C ASP A 286 -11.24 -22.19 -0.99
N LEU A 287 -11.31 -22.25 -2.32
CA LEU A 287 -11.27 -23.47 -3.13
C LEU A 287 -10.05 -23.49 -4.06
N SER A 288 -9.11 -22.57 -3.85
CA SER A 288 -8.03 -22.32 -4.79
C SER A 288 -7.05 -23.49 -4.92
N ARG A 289 -6.31 -23.54 -6.04
CA ARG A 289 -5.25 -24.54 -6.25
C ARG A 289 -5.78 -25.98 -6.15
N ASN A 290 -6.80 -26.26 -6.96
CA ASN A 290 -7.43 -27.57 -7.11
C ASN A 290 -7.67 -27.86 -8.60
N GLY A 291 -8.38 -28.96 -8.90
CA GLY A 291 -8.82 -29.34 -10.24
C GLY A 291 -10.33 -29.18 -10.46
N PHE A 292 -11.00 -28.24 -9.76
CA PHE A 292 -12.42 -28.01 -9.95
C PHE A 292 -12.74 -27.54 -11.37
N SER A 293 -13.89 -27.95 -11.89
CA SER A 293 -14.30 -27.72 -13.28
C SER A 293 -15.79 -27.42 -13.40
N GLY A 294 -16.23 -27.01 -14.60
CA GLY A 294 -17.60 -26.58 -14.82
C GLY A 294 -17.88 -25.17 -14.29
N PRO A 295 -19.13 -24.68 -14.41
CA PRO A 295 -19.49 -23.36 -13.94
C PRO A 295 -19.57 -23.28 -12.42
N PHE A 296 -19.27 -22.10 -11.87
CA PHE A 296 -19.57 -21.82 -10.46
C PHE A 296 -21.10 -21.68 -10.29
N PRO A 297 -21.72 -22.32 -9.27
CA PRO A 297 -23.17 -22.30 -9.10
C PRO A 297 -23.77 -20.90 -8.90
N ASP A 298 -24.97 -20.70 -9.44
CA ASP A 298 -25.80 -19.53 -9.17
C ASP A 298 -26.30 -19.50 -7.71
N GLY A 299 -26.86 -18.37 -7.29
CA GLY A 299 -27.43 -18.20 -5.95
C GLY A 299 -26.48 -17.61 -4.93
N VAL A 300 -25.23 -17.32 -5.31
CA VAL A 300 -24.18 -16.74 -4.44
C VAL A 300 -24.61 -15.40 -3.82
N GLU A 301 -25.57 -14.68 -4.42
CA GLU A 301 -26.19 -13.50 -3.80
C GLU A 301 -26.86 -13.77 -2.45
N LYS A 302 -27.11 -15.05 -2.09
CA LYS A 302 -27.64 -15.45 -0.79
C LYS A 302 -26.55 -15.57 0.28
N CYS A 303 -25.28 -15.66 -0.09
CA CYS A 303 -24.14 -15.63 0.83
C CYS A 303 -23.84 -14.18 1.27
N VAL A 304 -24.82 -13.53 1.90
CA VAL A 304 -24.78 -12.07 2.17
C VAL A 304 -23.65 -11.63 3.09
N MET A 305 -23.09 -12.56 3.90
CA MET A 305 -21.98 -12.29 4.82
C MET A 305 -20.61 -12.53 4.19
N LEU A 306 -20.54 -12.96 2.92
CA LEU A 306 -19.29 -13.37 2.29
C LEU A 306 -18.36 -12.17 2.08
N GLN A 307 -17.15 -12.29 2.63
CA GLN A 307 -16.09 -11.28 2.58
C GLN A 307 -14.96 -11.69 1.63
N ARG A 308 -14.66 -13.00 1.54
CA ARG A 308 -13.59 -13.52 0.68
C ARG A 308 -14.09 -14.65 -0.21
N PHE A 309 -13.92 -14.47 -1.51
CA PHE A 309 -14.21 -15.44 -2.53
C PHE A 309 -12.92 -15.77 -3.30
N GLN A 310 -12.35 -16.95 -3.02
CA GLN A 310 -11.08 -17.37 -3.62
C GLN A 310 -11.26 -18.73 -4.31
N VAL A 311 -11.20 -18.72 -5.64
CA VAL A 311 -11.40 -19.89 -6.51
C VAL A 311 -10.32 -20.01 -7.58
N HIS A 312 -9.26 -19.22 -7.45
CA HIS A 312 -8.14 -19.13 -8.38
C HIS A 312 -7.36 -20.46 -8.54
N ASP A 313 -6.59 -20.59 -9.61
CA ASP A 313 -5.79 -21.78 -9.91
C ASP A 313 -6.65 -23.06 -9.98
N ASN A 314 -7.66 -23.06 -10.86
CA ASN A 314 -8.60 -24.17 -11.09
C ASN A 314 -8.94 -24.29 -12.60
N ALA A 315 -9.93 -25.10 -12.96
CA ALA A 315 -10.43 -25.24 -14.33
C ALA A 315 -11.91 -24.81 -14.47
N PHE A 316 -12.38 -23.86 -13.65
CA PHE A 316 -13.75 -23.35 -13.71
C PHE A 316 -14.04 -22.70 -15.07
N THR A 317 -15.26 -22.92 -15.57
CA THR A 317 -15.76 -22.41 -16.86
C THR A 317 -16.99 -21.52 -16.65
N GLY A 318 -17.60 -21.03 -17.74
CA GLY A 318 -18.81 -20.21 -17.66
C GLY A 318 -18.53 -18.79 -17.15
N GLU A 319 -19.56 -18.09 -16.69
CA GLU A 319 -19.43 -16.75 -16.13
C GLU A 319 -19.29 -16.82 -14.59
N LEU A 320 -18.66 -15.82 -13.99
CA LEU A 320 -18.80 -15.62 -12.55
C LEU A 320 -20.25 -15.19 -12.24
N PRO A 321 -20.90 -15.76 -11.22
CA PRO A 321 -22.31 -15.50 -10.96
C PRO A 321 -22.55 -14.01 -10.71
N ALA A 322 -23.51 -13.42 -11.43
CA ALA A 322 -23.76 -11.97 -11.41
C ALA A 322 -24.03 -11.43 -9.98
N GLY A 323 -24.66 -12.25 -9.13
CA GLY A 323 -24.93 -11.93 -7.73
C GLY A 323 -23.71 -11.77 -6.84
N LEU A 324 -22.54 -12.31 -7.21
CA LEU A 324 -21.30 -12.18 -6.45
C LEU A 324 -20.86 -10.72 -6.35
N TRP A 325 -20.99 -9.97 -7.45
CA TRP A 325 -20.48 -8.61 -7.58
C TRP A 325 -21.27 -7.56 -6.77
N SER A 326 -22.48 -7.92 -6.32
CA SER A 326 -23.37 -7.05 -5.56
C SER A 326 -23.41 -7.38 -4.05
N LEU A 327 -22.60 -8.33 -3.59
CA LEU A 327 -22.55 -8.70 -2.18
C LEU A 327 -22.04 -7.53 -1.31
N PRO A 328 -22.74 -7.19 -0.21
CA PRO A 328 -22.51 -5.95 0.52
C PRO A 328 -21.21 -5.93 1.32
N ASP A 329 -20.75 -7.08 1.80
CA ASP A 329 -19.56 -7.22 2.64
C ASP A 329 -18.36 -7.83 1.90
N LEU A 330 -18.48 -8.05 0.58
CA LEU A 330 -17.43 -8.70 -0.21
C LEU A 330 -16.24 -7.75 -0.39
N GLN A 331 -15.07 -8.21 0.06
CA GLN A 331 -13.82 -7.48 0.03
C GLN A 331 -12.85 -8.04 -1.01
N VAL A 332 -12.77 -9.36 -1.13
CA VAL A 332 -11.75 -10.03 -1.93
C VAL A 332 -12.38 -10.99 -2.93
N ILE A 333 -12.10 -10.77 -4.21
CA ILE A 333 -12.36 -11.71 -5.30
C ILE A 333 -11.01 -12.15 -5.90
N ARG A 334 -10.75 -13.46 -5.86
CA ARG A 334 -9.62 -14.09 -6.54
C ARG A 334 -10.11 -15.25 -7.39
N ALA A 335 -10.12 -15.05 -8.69
CA ALA A 335 -10.58 -16.01 -9.69
C ALA A 335 -9.56 -16.16 -10.84
N GLU A 336 -8.31 -15.73 -10.63
CA GLU A 336 -7.23 -15.84 -11.60
C GLU A 336 -6.91 -17.29 -11.98
N ASN A 337 -6.29 -17.49 -13.15
CA ASN A 337 -5.85 -18.80 -13.65
C ASN A 337 -6.99 -19.83 -13.71
N ASN A 338 -8.02 -19.50 -14.48
CA ASN A 338 -9.20 -20.34 -14.71
C ASN A 338 -9.61 -20.26 -16.20
N ARG A 339 -10.81 -20.75 -16.53
CA ARG A 339 -11.42 -20.64 -17.86
C ARG A 339 -12.74 -19.85 -17.79
N PHE A 340 -12.87 -18.95 -16.82
CA PHE A 340 -14.03 -18.07 -16.71
C PHE A 340 -14.15 -17.18 -17.95
N SER A 341 -15.38 -16.81 -18.29
CA SER A 341 -15.76 -16.06 -19.48
C SER A 341 -16.87 -15.07 -19.13
N GLY A 342 -17.48 -14.46 -20.14
CA GLY A 342 -18.50 -13.42 -19.95
C GLY A 342 -17.90 -12.03 -19.84
N ARG A 343 -18.70 -11.09 -19.33
CA ARG A 343 -18.30 -9.69 -19.14
C ARG A 343 -18.14 -9.37 -17.66
N LEU A 344 -17.26 -8.43 -17.34
CA LEU A 344 -17.23 -7.83 -16.02
C LEU A 344 -18.47 -6.91 -15.88
N PRO A 345 -19.33 -7.10 -14.88
CA PRO A 345 -20.50 -6.24 -14.70
C PRO A 345 -20.10 -4.90 -14.10
N GLU A 346 -21.00 -3.93 -14.19
CA GLU A 346 -20.87 -2.71 -13.40
C GLU A 346 -20.97 -3.04 -11.91
N PHE A 347 -20.02 -2.52 -11.15
CA PHE A 347 -19.98 -2.66 -9.71
C PHE A 347 -21.01 -1.72 -9.06
N PRO A 348 -21.46 -2.01 -7.83
CA PRO A 348 -22.38 -1.15 -7.10
C PRO A 348 -21.68 0.11 -6.54
N GLY A 349 -20.82 0.75 -7.34
CA GLY A 349 -20.17 2.03 -7.06
C GLY A 349 -19.66 2.21 -5.63
N GLU A 350 -20.08 3.30 -4.98
CA GLU A 350 -19.63 3.67 -3.63
C GLU A 350 -20.11 2.74 -2.50
N VAL A 351 -21.15 1.94 -2.71
CA VAL A 351 -21.64 1.01 -1.66
C VAL A 351 -20.86 -0.30 -1.64
N SER A 352 -20.05 -0.55 -2.68
CA SER A 352 -19.16 -1.71 -2.72
C SER A 352 -18.04 -1.58 -1.68
N ARG A 353 -17.75 -2.69 -0.99
CA ARG A 353 -16.61 -2.82 -0.07
C ARG A 353 -15.41 -3.56 -0.68
N LEU A 354 -15.41 -3.74 -2.01
CA LEU A 354 -14.34 -4.46 -2.69
C LEU A 354 -13.00 -3.76 -2.47
N GLU A 355 -12.03 -4.52 -1.99
CA GLU A 355 -10.66 -4.09 -1.77
C GLU A 355 -9.74 -4.61 -2.88
N GLN A 356 -10.00 -5.86 -3.30
CA GLN A 356 -9.18 -6.57 -4.26
C GLN A 356 -10.04 -7.37 -5.25
N VAL A 357 -9.79 -7.17 -6.54
CA VAL A 357 -10.34 -8.00 -7.62
C VAL A 357 -9.19 -8.51 -8.49
N GLN A 358 -9.01 -9.82 -8.54
CA GLN A 358 -8.02 -10.51 -9.38
C GLN A 358 -8.72 -11.56 -10.24
N VAL A 359 -8.70 -11.36 -11.55
CA VAL A 359 -9.37 -12.21 -12.56
C VAL A 359 -8.43 -12.54 -13.72
N ASP A 360 -7.11 -12.45 -13.48
CA ASP A 360 -6.07 -12.64 -14.48
C ASP A 360 -6.14 -14.01 -15.15
N ASN A 361 -5.63 -14.12 -16.38
CA ASN A 361 -5.49 -15.38 -17.10
C ASN A 361 -6.81 -16.18 -17.18
N ASN A 362 -7.79 -15.58 -17.85
CA ASN A 362 -9.12 -16.12 -18.08
C ASN A 362 -9.59 -15.75 -19.52
N SER A 363 -10.89 -15.85 -19.80
CA SER A 363 -11.52 -15.46 -21.07
C SER A 363 -12.57 -14.35 -20.90
N PHE A 364 -12.42 -13.47 -19.90
CA PHE A 364 -13.30 -12.30 -19.73
C PHE A 364 -13.21 -11.37 -20.94
N SER A 365 -14.34 -10.82 -21.36
CA SER A 365 -14.51 -10.03 -22.57
C SER A 365 -15.33 -8.76 -22.32
N GLY A 366 -15.42 -7.89 -23.32
CA GLY A 366 -16.13 -6.60 -23.20
C GLY A 366 -15.28 -5.53 -22.50
N GLY A 367 -15.92 -4.42 -22.14
CA GLY A 367 -15.27 -3.27 -21.51
C GLY A 367 -14.92 -3.46 -20.05
N LEU A 368 -14.01 -2.62 -19.55
CA LEU A 368 -13.85 -2.41 -18.11
C LEU A 368 -15.08 -1.67 -17.56
N PRO A 369 -15.55 -2.01 -16.33
CA PRO A 369 -16.69 -1.35 -15.74
C PRO A 369 -16.39 0.12 -15.45
N LEU A 370 -17.31 1.00 -15.84
CA LEU A 370 -17.20 2.45 -15.63
C LEU A 370 -17.29 2.83 -14.14
N THR A 371 -17.85 1.97 -13.31
CA THR A 371 -18.00 2.19 -11.87
C THR A 371 -16.76 1.84 -11.05
N ILE A 372 -15.69 1.29 -11.66
CA ILE A 372 -14.47 0.87 -10.96
C ILE A 372 -13.84 1.99 -10.12
N GLY A 373 -13.84 3.21 -10.65
CA GLY A 373 -13.32 4.40 -9.97
C GLY A 373 -14.08 4.84 -8.73
N MET A 374 -15.35 4.43 -8.62
CA MET A 374 -16.24 4.84 -7.54
C MET A 374 -16.04 4.01 -6.27
N ILE A 375 -15.36 2.87 -6.36
CA ILE A 375 -15.14 1.98 -5.22
C ILE A 375 -13.99 2.54 -4.37
N ARG A 376 -14.34 3.18 -3.26
CA ARG A 376 -13.37 3.92 -2.44
C ARG A 376 -12.38 3.03 -1.66
N THR A 377 -12.67 1.74 -1.55
CA THR A 377 -11.86 0.73 -0.85
C THR A 377 -10.92 -0.04 -1.76
N MET A 378 -11.07 0.06 -3.08
CA MET A 378 -10.33 -0.78 -4.02
C MET A 378 -8.87 -0.34 -4.10
N TYR A 379 -7.97 -1.19 -3.62
CA TYR A 379 -6.52 -0.96 -3.69
C TYR A 379 -5.84 -1.79 -4.79
N ARG A 380 -6.46 -2.89 -5.25
CA ARG A 380 -5.90 -3.76 -6.29
C ARG A 380 -6.96 -4.19 -7.29
N PHE A 381 -6.72 -3.87 -8.57
CA PHE A 381 -7.47 -4.39 -9.70
C PHE A 381 -6.53 -5.07 -10.70
N SER A 382 -6.72 -6.37 -10.91
CA SER A 382 -5.90 -7.18 -11.80
C SER A 382 -6.80 -8.02 -12.70
N ALA A 383 -6.68 -7.81 -14.01
CA ALA A 383 -7.46 -8.51 -15.04
C ALA A 383 -6.61 -8.78 -16.28
N SER A 384 -5.31 -9.02 -16.08
CA SER A 384 -4.37 -9.29 -17.16
C SER A 384 -4.67 -10.61 -17.88
N LEU A 385 -4.13 -10.81 -19.08
CA LEU A 385 -4.26 -12.07 -19.83
C LEU A 385 -5.74 -12.46 -20.02
N ASN A 386 -6.52 -11.55 -20.59
CA ASN A 386 -7.95 -11.75 -20.88
C ASN A 386 -8.27 -11.27 -22.31
N LYS A 387 -9.56 -11.18 -22.65
CA LYS A 387 -10.08 -10.69 -23.94
C LYS A 387 -10.82 -9.37 -23.77
N LEU A 388 -10.47 -8.57 -22.76
CA LEU A 388 -11.10 -7.27 -22.49
C LEU A 388 -10.82 -6.32 -23.66
N SER A 389 -11.80 -5.51 -24.01
CA SER A 389 -11.76 -4.58 -25.14
C SER A 389 -12.38 -3.24 -24.78
N GLY A 390 -12.51 -2.32 -25.74
CA GLY A 390 -13.01 -0.96 -25.46
C GLY A 390 -11.90 -0.04 -24.95
N VAL A 391 -12.27 0.96 -24.16
CA VAL A 391 -11.36 2.02 -23.69
C VAL A 391 -11.14 1.93 -22.18
N LEU A 392 -10.01 2.46 -21.70
CA LEU A 392 -9.78 2.67 -20.28
C LEU A 392 -10.72 3.78 -19.77
N PRO A 393 -11.49 3.56 -18.69
CA PRO A 393 -12.39 4.59 -18.17
C PRO A 393 -11.59 5.72 -17.50
N ASP A 394 -12.02 6.96 -17.66
CA ASP A 394 -11.32 8.14 -17.12
C ASP A 394 -11.20 8.11 -15.60
N ASN A 395 -12.18 7.50 -14.93
CA ASN A 395 -12.21 7.35 -13.48
C ASN A 395 -11.50 6.08 -12.99
N LEU A 396 -10.77 5.33 -13.83
CA LEU A 396 -10.07 4.10 -13.44
C LEU A 396 -9.23 4.27 -12.15
N CYS A 397 -8.76 5.49 -11.92
CA CYS A 397 -7.90 5.84 -10.80
C CYS A 397 -8.48 6.89 -9.84
N ASP A 398 -9.82 6.91 -9.69
CA ASP A 398 -10.50 7.79 -8.74
C ASP A 398 -10.61 7.19 -7.32
N SER A 399 -10.39 5.89 -7.16
CA SER A 399 -10.26 5.27 -5.83
C SER A 399 -9.04 5.85 -5.09
N PRO A 400 -9.22 6.40 -3.88
CA PRO A 400 -8.14 7.07 -3.13
C PRO A 400 -7.06 6.11 -2.61
N VAL A 401 -7.38 4.81 -2.53
CA VAL A 401 -6.48 3.77 -2.02
C VAL A 401 -5.90 2.88 -3.12
N MET A 402 -6.24 3.13 -4.39
CA MET A 402 -5.75 2.37 -5.53
C MET A 402 -4.22 2.36 -5.56
N SER A 403 -3.66 1.15 -5.52
CA SER A 403 -2.22 0.89 -5.41
C SER A 403 -1.70 0.09 -6.61
N ILE A 404 -2.49 -0.87 -7.11
CA ILE A 404 -2.06 -1.76 -8.18
C ILE A 404 -3.14 -1.87 -9.25
N ILE A 405 -2.77 -1.53 -10.48
CA ILE A 405 -3.58 -1.75 -11.67
C ILE A 405 -2.78 -2.61 -12.64
N ASN A 406 -3.30 -3.80 -12.95
CA ASN A 406 -2.73 -4.66 -13.99
C ASN A 406 -3.82 -5.13 -14.96
N ILE A 407 -3.80 -4.59 -16.17
CA ILE A 407 -4.74 -4.93 -17.24
C ILE A 407 -3.97 -5.23 -18.54
N SER A 408 -2.73 -5.68 -18.36
CA SER A 408 -1.85 -6.09 -19.47
C SER A 408 -2.39 -7.28 -20.24
N HIS A 409 -1.91 -7.50 -21.46
CA HIS A 409 -2.31 -8.64 -22.30
C HIS A 409 -3.83 -8.75 -22.51
N ASN A 410 -4.42 -7.69 -23.07
CA ASN A 410 -5.83 -7.60 -23.44
C ASN A 410 -5.96 -6.97 -24.84
N ALA A 411 -7.18 -6.65 -25.27
CA ALA A 411 -7.50 -5.98 -26.53
C ALA A 411 -8.03 -4.55 -26.31
N LEU A 412 -7.54 -3.86 -25.27
CA LEU A 412 -7.94 -2.49 -24.95
C LEU A 412 -7.42 -1.50 -26.00
N SER A 413 -8.12 -0.39 -26.20
CA SER A 413 -7.88 0.62 -27.22
C SER A 413 -8.09 2.04 -26.69
N GLY A 414 -7.91 3.05 -27.53
CA GLY A 414 -8.04 4.46 -27.13
C GLY A 414 -6.80 4.97 -26.39
N SER A 415 -6.93 6.10 -25.70
CA SER A 415 -5.83 6.74 -24.97
C SER A 415 -5.78 6.32 -23.51
N ILE A 416 -4.60 6.42 -22.91
CA ILE A 416 -4.42 6.30 -21.47
C ILE A 416 -4.99 7.57 -20.79
N PRO A 417 -5.89 7.48 -19.79
CA PRO A 417 -6.48 8.64 -19.13
C PRO A 417 -5.50 9.33 -18.17
N GLU A 418 -5.87 10.48 -17.63
CA GLU A 418 -5.05 11.20 -16.65
C GLU A 418 -5.24 10.63 -15.23
N PHE A 419 -4.14 10.29 -14.55
CA PHE A 419 -4.12 9.66 -13.22
C PHE A 419 -3.97 10.70 -12.10
N ARG A 420 -4.89 11.66 -11.99
CA ARG A 420 -4.73 12.81 -11.07
C ARG A 420 -4.92 12.44 -9.59
N ASN A 421 -5.84 11.49 -9.32
CA ASN A 421 -6.35 11.19 -7.98
C ASN A 421 -5.63 10.02 -7.27
N CYS A 422 -4.90 9.21 -8.02
CA CYS A 422 -4.28 7.96 -7.56
C CYS A 422 -2.98 8.13 -6.76
N LYS A 423 -3.03 8.87 -5.65
CA LYS A 423 -1.84 9.22 -4.86
C LYS A 423 -1.12 8.02 -4.23
N ARG A 424 -1.78 6.85 -4.17
CA ARG A 424 -1.24 5.60 -3.63
C ARG A 424 -0.79 4.60 -4.70
N LEU A 425 -0.90 4.93 -5.99
CA LEU A 425 -0.56 4.01 -7.07
C LEU A 425 0.94 3.71 -7.09
N VAL A 426 1.28 2.45 -6.89
CA VAL A 426 2.66 1.93 -6.88
C VAL A 426 3.01 1.24 -8.20
N SER A 427 2.04 0.55 -8.80
CA SER A 427 2.26 -0.35 -9.95
C SER A 427 1.15 -0.19 -10.99
N LEU A 428 1.56 0.10 -12.23
CA LEU A 428 0.69 0.25 -13.40
C LEU A 428 1.21 -0.61 -14.55
N HIS A 429 0.46 -1.63 -14.92
CA HIS A 429 0.77 -2.54 -16.02
C HIS A 429 -0.34 -2.52 -17.06
N LEU A 430 -0.05 -1.95 -18.23
CA LEU A 430 -0.94 -1.82 -19.38
C LEU A 430 -0.34 -2.43 -20.65
N SER A 431 0.75 -3.18 -20.53
CA SER A 431 1.49 -3.72 -21.66
C SER A 431 0.68 -4.69 -22.51
N SER A 432 1.08 -4.87 -23.77
CA SER A 432 0.43 -5.79 -24.72
C SER A 432 -1.07 -5.53 -24.88
N ASN A 433 -1.40 -4.30 -25.31
CA ASN A 433 -2.76 -3.86 -25.65
C ASN A 433 -2.71 -3.07 -27.00
N GLY A 434 -3.84 -2.50 -27.41
CA GLY A 434 -3.96 -1.58 -28.54
C GLY A 434 -4.05 -0.10 -28.15
N LEU A 435 -3.45 0.31 -27.02
CA LEU A 435 -3.52 1.69 -26.53
C LEU A 435 -2.74 2.64 -27.44
N THR A 436 -3.25 3.86 -27.60
CA THR A 436 -2.73 4.89 -28.52
C THR A 436 -2.63 6.26 -27.83
N GLY A 437 -2.15 7.27 -28.55
CA GLY A 437 -1.99 8.61 -27.98
C GLY A 437 -0.79 8.74 -27.04
N PRO A 438 -0.64 9.90 -26.37
CA PRO A 438 0.53 10.18 -25.54
C PRO A 438 0.48 9.48 -24.17
N ILE A 439 1.67 9.28 -23.58
CA ILE A 439 1.78 8.91 -22.17
C ILE A 439 1.33 10.12 -21.31
N PRO A 440 0.36 9.97 -20.38
CA PRO A 440 -0.15 11.07 -19.58
C PRO A 440 0.92 11.71 -18.69
N THR A 441 0.93 13.04 -18.66
CA THR A 441 1.88 13.77 -17.81
C THR A 441 1.56 13.62 -16.33
N SER A 442 0.30 13.36 -15.94
CA SER A 442 -0.07 13.13 -14.53
C SER A 442 0.69 12.00 -13.86
N LEU A 443 1.16 10.99 -14.60
CA LEU A 443 1.92 9.86 -14.04
C LEU A 443 3.18 10.35 -13.29
N GLY A 444 3.90 11.34 -13.83
CA GLY A 444 5.08 11.92 -13.20
C GLY A 444 4.79 12.75 -11.93
N ALA A 445 3.52 12.93 -11.56
CA ALA A 445 3.09 13.61 -10.34
C ALA A 445 2.65 12.64 -9.23
N LEU A 446 2.72 11.32 -9.46
CA LEU A 446 2.32 10.32 -8.48
C LEU A 446 3.47 9.97 -7.53
N PRO A 447 3.35 10.26 -6.22
CA PRO A 447 4.51 10.31 -5.33
C PRO A 447 5.18 8.96 -5.04
N VAL A 448 4.45 7.85 -5.22
CA VAL A 448 4.90 6.48 -4.86
C VAL A 448 4.93 5.53 -6.06
N LEU A 449 4.70 6.04 -7.27
CA LEU A 449 4.70 5.22 -8.49
C LEU A 449 6.11 4.69 -8.77
N THR A 450 6.23 3.37 -8.80
CA THR A 450 7.54 2.67 -8.82
C THR A 450 7.67 1.73 -10.03
N TYR A 451 6.58 1.11 -10.47
CA TYR A 451 6.57 0.15 -11.57
C TYR A 451 5.59 0.59 -12.66
N ILE A 452 6.11 0.83 -13.87
CA ILE A 452 5.33 1.25 -15.03
C ILE A 452 5.67 0.36 -16.22
N ASP A 453 4.72 -0.47 -16.68
CA ASP A 453 4.87 -1.23 -17.92
C ASP A 453 3.79 -0.85 -18.93
N LEU A 454 4.20 -0.13 -19.97
CA LEU A 454 3.38 0.33 -21.09
C LEU A 454 3.85 -0.30 -22.42
N SER A 455 4.70 -1.33 -22.35
CA SER A 455 5.31 -1.92 -23.54
C SER A 455 4.29 -2.56 -24.49
N SER A 456 4.66 -2.75 -25.75
CA SER A 456 3.85 -3.44 -26.76
C SER A 456 2.46 -2.81 -26.92
N ASN A 457 2.44 -1.52 -27.25
CA ASN A 457 1.22 -0.74 -27.53
C ASN A 457 1.44 0.13 -28.78
N GLY A 458 0.47 1.00 -29.10
CA GLY A 458 0.54 1.99 -30.17
C GLY A 458 0.76 3.42 -29.68
N LEU A 459 1.39 3.62 -28.51
CA LEU A 459 1.56 4.94 -27.89
C LEU A 459 2.47 5.85 -28.74
N THR A 460 2.14 7.14 -28.79
CA THR A 460 2.82 8.15 -29.61
C THR A 460 3.30 9.33 -28.76
N GLY A 461 4.03 10.27 -29.37
CA GLY A 461 4.55 11.44 -28.65
C GLY A 461 5.78 11.14 -27.80
N ALA A 462 6.15 12.11 -26.95
CA ALA A 462 7.36 12.03 -26.12
C ALA A 462 7.12 11.34 -24.78
N ILE A 463 8.18 10.76 -24.22
CA ILE A 463 8.20 10.31 -22.82
C ILE A 463 8.14 11.57 -21.92
N PRO A 464 7.13 11.72 -21.04
CA PRO A 464 6.99 12.90 -20.21
C PRO A 464 8.21 13.13 -19.32
N ALA A 465 8.80 14.32 -19.39
CA ALA A 465 10.01 14.66 -18.65
C ALA A 465 9.84 14.53 -17.12
N ASN A 466 8.65 14.78 -16.60
CA ASN A 466 8.38 14.68 -15.17
C ASN A 466 8.39 13.25 -14.62
N LEU A 467 8.37 12.20 -15.46
CA LEU A 467 8.62 10.82 -15.01
C LEU A 467 10.01 10.66 -14.40
N GLN A 468 10.97 11.51 -14.79
CA GLN A 468 12.32 11.52 -14.23
C GLN A 468 12.36 11.88 -12.73
N ASN A 469 11.30 12.50 -12.21
CA ASN A 469 11.20 12.89 -10.80
C ASN A 469 10.80 11.71 -9.90
N LEU A 470 10.42 10.57 -10.49
CA LEU A 470 9.99 9.38 -9.78
C LEU A 470 11.17 8.44 -9.50
N LYS A 471 11.11 7.70 -8.39
CA LYS A 471 12.07 6.64 -8.08
C LYS A 471 11.62 5.32 -8.71
N LEU A 472 11.67 5.25 -10.04
CA LEU A 472 11.20 4.09 -10.80
C LEU A 472 12.18 2.93 -10.65
N ALA A 473 11.67 1.77 -10.22
CA ALA A 473 12.39 0.50 -10.29
C ALA A 473 12.23 -0.14 -11.68
N LEU A 474 11.11 0.15 -12.37
CA LEU A 474 10.82 -0.33 -13.70
C LEU A 474 10.02 0.71 -14.48
N LEU A 475 10.51 1.06 -15.68
CA LEU A 475 9.76 1.79 -16.69
C LEU A 475 10.01 1.11 -18.03
N ASN A 476 9.05 0.31 -18.48
CA ASN A 476 9.11 -0.37 -19.76
C ASN A 476 8.14 0.26 -20.74
N VAL A 477 8.67 0.90 -21.77
CA VAL A 477 7.90 1.56 -22.85
C VAL A 477 8.26 1.00 -24.23
N SER A 478 8.90 -0.17 -24.26
CA SER A 478 9.38 -0.79 -25.50
C SER A 478 8.22 -1.14 -26.44
N TYR A 479 8.53 -1.28 -27.73
CA TYR A 479 7.58 -1.65 -28.77
C TYR A 479 6.35 -0.74 -28.81
N ASN A 480 6.59 0.57 -28.95
CA ASN A 480 5.58 1.61 -29.16
C ASN A 480 5.95 2.48 -30.38
N ARG A 481 5.28 3.62 -30.55
CA ARG A 481 5.56 4.62 -31.60
C ARG A 481 6.02 5.95 -30.99
N LEU A 482 6.73 5.90 -29.87
CA LEU A 482 7.21 7.07 -29.15
C LEU A 482 8.30 7.80 -29.93
N SER A 483 8.37 9.12 -29.74
CA SER A 483 9.31 10.00 -30.43
C SER A 483 9.88 11.12 -29.56
N GLY A 484 11.00 11.69 -29.98
CA GLY A 484 11.65 12.79 -29.26
C GLY A 484 12.69 12.34 -28.24
N PRO A 485 13.27 13.29 -27.47
CA PRO A 485 14.36 13.01 -26.56
C PRO A 485 13.91 12.18 -25.36
N VAL A 486 14.68 11.16 -24.99
CA VAL A 486 14.48 10.46 -23.71
C VAL A 486 15.10 11.30 -22.59
N PRO A 487 14.37 11.56 -21.48
CA PRO A 487 14.89 12.32 -20.34
C PRO A 487 16.17 11.70 -19.76
N GLN A 488 17.16 12.54 -19.45
CA GLN A 488 18.53 12.10 -19.12
C GLN A 488 18.60 11.15 -17.92
N GLU A 489 17.89 11.45 -16.83
CA GLU A 489 17.88 10.61 -15.62
C GLU A 489 17.26 9.23 -15.86
N LEU A 490 16.33 9.12 -16.81
CA LEU A 490 15.72 7.83 -17.19
C LEU A 490 16.68 6.98 -18.02
N ILE A 491 17.52 7.60 -18.85
CA ILE A 491 18.53 6.89 -19.66
C ILE A 491 19.61 6.26 -18.76
N SER A 492 20.06 6.97 -17.73
CA SER A 492 21.12 6.48 -16.85
C SER A 492 20.66 5.39 -15.88
N GLY A 493 19.37 5.35 -15.55
CA GLY A 493 18.82 4.44 -14.54
C GLY A 493 18.13 3.18 -15.08
N LEU A 494 17.82 3.11 -16.39
CA LEU A 494 17.00 2.04 -16.95
C LEU A 494 17.71 1.24 -18.06
N PRO A 495 17.47 -0.08 -18.15
CA PRO A 495 17.96 -0.91 -19.25
C PRO A 495 17.49 -0.41 -20.63
N ALA A 496 18.41 -0.35 -21.61
CA ALA A 496 18.08 0.09 -22.98
C ALA A 496 16.99 -0.76 -23.66
N VAL A 497 16.85 -2.04 -23.27
CA VAL A 497 15.78 -2.94 -23.76
C VAL A 497 14.38 -2.38 -23.47
N PHE A 498 14.21 -1.58 -22.43
CA PHE A 498 12.92 -0.96 -22.07
C PHE A 498 12.51 0.22 -22.96
N LEU A 499 13.41 0.66 -23.86
CA LEU A 499 13.15 1.72 -24.84
C LEU A 499 13.09 1.18 -26.28
N GLN A 500 13.48 -0.08 -26.49
CA GLN A 500 13.60 -0.70 -27.81
C GLN A 500 12.27 -0.68 -28.58
N GLY A 501 12.32 -0.72 -29.91
CA GLY A 501 11.13 -0.79 -30.75
C GLY A 501 10.40 0.54 -30.90
N ASN A 502 10.99 1.65 -30.44
CA ASN A 502 10.51 3.02 -30.66
C ASN A 502 11.46 3.79 -31.59
N PRO A 503 11.29 3.72 -32.92
CA PRO A 503 12.24 4.29 -33.88
C PRO A 503 12.30 5.83 -33.85
N GLY A 504 11.32 6.52 -33.24
CA GLY A 504 11.31 7.97 -33.12
C GLY A 504 12.06 8.51 -31.90
N LEU A 505 12.42 7.65 -30.94
CA LEU A 505 13.14 8.08 -29.74
C LEU A 505 14.60 8.39 -30.08
N CYS A 506 15.16 9.38 -29.38
CA CYS A 506 16.54 9.79 -29.54
C CYS A 506 17.17 10.12 -28.18
N GLY A 507 18.49 10.06 -28.09
CA GLY A 507 19.22 10.39 -26.86
C GLY A 507 20.51 9.58 -26.69
N PRO A 508 21.32 9.90 -25.68
CA PRO A 508 22.52 9.13 -25.35
C PRO A 508 22.24 7.62 -25.23
N GLY A 509 23.02 6.79 -25.92
CA GLY A 509 22.87 5.32 -25.89
C GLY A 509 21.77 4.75 -26.80
N LEU A 510 21.02 5.58 -27.53
CA LEU A 510 20.04 5.15 -28.54
C LEU A 510 20.60 5.30 -29.97
N SER A 511 19.99 4.61 -30.93
CA SER A 511 20.41 4.63 -32.34
C SER A 511 20.30 6.01 -33.00
N ASN A 512 19.35 6.83 -32.55
CA ASN A 512 19.19 8.20 -33.03
C ASN A 512 19.78 9.20 -32.03
N ASN A 513 20.78 9.95 -32.48
CA ASN A 513 21.16 11.19 -31.79
C ASN A 513 20.05 12.22 -32.01
N CYS A 514 19.59 12.90 -30.96
CA CYS A 514 18.59 13.94 -31.11
C CYS A 514 19.15 15.07 -31.97
N VAL A 515 18.86 15.04 -33.26
CA VAL A 515 19.14 16.14 -34.15
C VAL A 515 18.11 17.21 -33.80
N VAL A 516 18.49 18.12 -32.90
CA VAL A 516 17.78 19.38 -32.76
C VAL A 516 17.79 20.00 -34.15
N PRO A 517 16.64 20.18 -34.82
CA PRO A 517 16.64 20.96 -36.03
C PRO A 517 17.05 22.36 -35.57
N LEU A 518 18.27 22.78 -35.89
CA LEU A 518 18.62 24.19 -35.94
C LEU A 518 17.53 24.80 -36.80
N ARG A 519 16.61 25.51 -36.14
CA ARG A 519 15.45 26.15 -36.75
C ARG A 519 16.01 27.09 -37.78
N LYS A 520 16.15 26.62 -39.04
CA LYS A 520 16.83 27.32 -40.13
C LYS A 520 16.18 28.69 -40.17
N HIS A 521 16.93 29.69 -39.73
CA HIS A 521 16.43 31.00 -39.40
C HIS A 521 16.01 31.70 -40.70
N ARG A 522 14.83 31.35 -41.23
CA ARG A 522 14.20 32.02 -42.39
C ARG A 522 13.97 33.51 -42.09
N TRP A 523 13.94 33.90 -40.81
CA TRP A 523 13.91 35.28 -40.35
C TRP A 523 15.24 36.03 -40.51
N LEU A 524 16.40 35.37 -40.56
CA LEU A 524 17.69 36.04 -40.83
C LEU A 524 17.80 36.46 -42.31
N ALA A 525 17.24 35.69 -43.24
CA ALA A 525 17.20 36.07 -44.66
C ALA A 525 16.24 37.24 -44.92
N LEU A 526 15.10 37.29 -44.21
CA LEU A 526 14.16 38.41 -44.25
C LEU A 526 14.69 39.66 -43.51
N ALA A 527 15.45 39.47 -42.42
CA ALA A 527 16.09 40.57 -41.72
C ALA A 527 17.22 41.21 -42.56
N ALA A 528 17.96 40.43 -43.35
CA ALA A 528 19.01 40.93 -44.23
C ALA A 528 18.47 41.78 -45.40
N THR A 529 17.34 41.40 -46.00
CA THR A 529 16.72 42.18 -47.08
C THR A 529 16.07 43.47 -46.56
N VAL A 530 15.46 43.43 -45.39
CA VAL A 530 14.91 44.63 -44.71
C VAL A 530 16.04 45.56 -44.25
N ALA A 531 17.15 45.02 -43.73
CA ALA A 531 18.32 45.82 -43.33
C ALA A 531 18.97 46.55 -44.51
N SER A 532 19.01 45.94 -45.71
CA SER A 532 19.53 46.60 -46.92
C SER A 532 18.63 47.72 -47.44
N PHE A 533 17.31 47.62 -47.24
CA PHE A 533 16.37 48.68 -47.60
C PHE A 533 16.41 49.84 -46.60
N ILE A 534 16.57 49.53 -45.31
CA ILE A 534 16.70 50.53 -44.24
C ILE A 534 18.01 51.32 -44.39
N THR A 535 19.14 50.69 -44.71
CA THR A 535 20.41 51.41 -44.93
C THR A 535 20.37 52.32 -46.17
N GLY A 536 19.72 51.88 -47.26
CA GLY A 536 19.50 52.73 -48.44
C GLY A 536 18.62 53.95 -48.15
N ALA A 537 17.53 53.76 -47.41
CA ALA A 537 16.65 54.85 -46.99
C ALA A 537 17.33 55.81 -45.99
N MET A 538 18.15 55.28 -45.08
CA MET A 538 18.89 56.09 -44.09
C MET A 538 19.96 56.96 -44.76
N LEU A 539 20.66 56.45 -45.79
CA LEU A 539 21.65 57.23 -46.54
C LEU A 539 21.00 58.36 -47.35
N LEU A 540 19.83 58.12 -47.96
CA LEU A 540 19.04 59.16 -48.63
C LEU A 540 18.53 60.22 -47.64
N ALA A 541 18.07 59.81 -46.46
CA ALA A 541 17.63 60.72 -45.41
C ALA A 541 18.78 61.56 -44.83
N ILE A 542 19.98 60.98 -44.66
CA ILE A 542 21.19 61.70 -44.22
C ILE A 542 21.63 62.71 -45.29
N GLY A 543 21.56 62.35 -46.57
CA GLY A 543 21.81 63.27 -47.69
C GLY A 543 20.84 64.45 -47.70
N ALA A 544 19.54 64.18 -47.55
CA ALA A 544 18.50 65.21 -47.48
C ALA A 544 18.66 66.11 -46.23
N PHE A 545 18.99 65.53 -45.08
CA PHE A 545 19.23 66.26 -43.83
C PHE A 545 20.48 67.14 -43.90
N ALA A 546 21.56 66.68 -44.54
CA ALA A 546 22.77 67.47 -44.74
C ALA A 546 22.53 68.69 -45.65
N VAL A 547 21.70 68.54 -46.69
CA VAL A 547 21.28 69.65 -47.57
C VAL A 547 20.36 70.62 -46.83
N TYR A 548 19.39 70.12 -46.07
CA TYR A 548 18.50 70.95 -45.24
C TYR A 548 19.27 71.75 -44.18
N ARG A 549 20.23 71.12 -43.50
CA ARG A 549 21.03 71.78 -42.46
C ARG A 549 22.02 72.80 -43.03
N ARG A 550 22.49 72.62 -44.26
CA ARG A 550 23.29 73.62 -45.00
C ARG A 550 22.45 74.82 -45.47
N LEU A 551 21.16 74.64 -45.73
CA LEU A 551 20.29 75.71 -46.24
C LEU A 551 19.54 76.47 -45.13
N TYR A 552 19.27 75.87 -43.97
CA TYR A 552 18.38 76.46 -42.95
C TYR A 552 18.81 76.27 -41.47
N GLY A 553 20.07 75.90 -41.19
CA GLY A 553 20.52 75.63 -39.81
C GLY A 553 20.88 76.86 -38.97
N LYS A 554 20.00 77.28 -38.03
CA LYS A 554 20.31 78.20 -36.92
C LYS A 554 21.30 77.57 -35.90
N ARG A 555 22.21 78.39 -35.34
CA ARG A 555 23.19 77.99 -34.30
C ARG A 555 22.52 77.72 -32.93
N PRO A 556 22.94 76.70 -32.17
CA PRO A 556 22.44 76.42 -30.81
C PRO A 556 22.99 77.40 -29.76
N SER A 557 22.24 77.64 -28.67
CA SER A 557 22.60 78.59 -27.60
C SER A 557 23.64 78.02 -26.60
N PRO A 558 24.49 78.85 -25.98
CA PRO A 558 25.64 78.40 -25.16
C PRO A 558 25.36 78.17 -23.65
N TRP A 559 24.10 78.21 -23.20
CA TRP A 559 23.75 78.17 -21.77
C TRP A 559 23.16 76.82 -21.34
N LYS A 560 23.58 76.32 -20.17
CA LYS A 560 23.11 75.05 -19.57
C LYS A 560 22.34 75.31 -18.27
N LEU A 561 21.07 74.93 -18.25
CA LEU A 561 20.18 75.01 -17.08
C LEU A 561 20.12 73.65 -16.36
N VAL A 562 20.31 73.65 -15.04
CA VAL A 562 20.21 72.47 -14.17
C VAL A 562 19.10 72.71 -13.16
N LEU A 563 18.04 71.90 -13.22
CA LEU A 563 16.90 71.99 -12.31
C LEU A 563 16.90 70.79 -11.36
N PHE A 564 16.71 71.05 -10.07
CA PHE A 564 16.59 70.00 -9.06
C PHE A 564 15.13 69.63 -8.77
N GLN A 565 14.20 70.46 -9.23
CA GLN A 565 12.76 70.25 -9.12
C GLN A 565 12.07 70.65 -10.44
N PRO A 566 10.93 70.02 -10.78
CA PRO A 566 10.21 70.35 -12.00
C PRO A 566 9.57 71.73 -11.89
N ILE A 567 10.25 72.74 -12.44
CA ILE A 567 9.72 74.08 -12.66
C ILE A 567 9.89 74.37 -14.16
N LYS A 568 8.85 74.91 -14.81
CA LYS A 568 8.91 75.29 -16.22
C LYS A 568 9.55 76.68 -16.34
N ILE A 569 10.88 76.70 -16.43
CA ILE A 569 11.67 77.90 -16.72
C ILE A 569 12.44 77.66 -18.02
N THR A 570 12.31 78.59 -18.97
CA THR A 570 13.18 78.63 -20.17
C THR A 570 14.35 79.59 -19.97
N GLY A 571 15.46 79.37 -20.70
CA GLY A 571 16.63 80.24 -20.62
C GLY A 571 16.31 81.69 -20.99
N GLU A 572 15.47 81.91 -22.01
CA GLU A 572 15.11 83.25 -22.50
C GLU A 572 14.30 84.06 -21.47
N GLU A 573 13.45 83.41 -20.67
CA GLU A 573 12.69 84.04 -19.57
C GLU A 573 13.58 84.45 -18.39
N LEU A 574 14.68 83.71 -18.16
CA LEU A 574 15.64 84.06 -17.12
C LEU A 574 16.39 85.35 -17.46
N PHE A 575 16.73 85.55 -18.74
CA PHE A 575 17.48 86.70 -19.22
C PHE A 575 16.64 87.97 -19.34
N SER A 576 15.37 87.87 -19.74
CA SER A 576 14.47 89.03 -19.81
C SER A 576 14.15 89.64 -18.44
N ALA A 577 14.38 88.90 -17.35
CA ALA A 577 14.10 89.32 -15.99
C ALA A 577 15.24 90.06 -15.27
N PHE A 578 16.48 90.04 -15.80
CA PHE A 578 17.64 90.71 -15.20
C PHE A 578 17.69 92.21 -15.52
N HIS A 579 16.67 92.94 -15.05
CA HIS A 579 16.59 94.39 -15.13
C HIS A 579 16.48 95.01 -13.74
N ASP A 580 17.00 96.23 -13.56
CA ASP A 580 17.09 96.88 -12.25
C ASP A 580 15.72 97.08 -11.56
N LYS A 581 14.64 97.13 -12.34
CA LYS A 581 13.26 97.21 -11.84
C LYS A 581 12.78 95.96 -11.08
N ASN A 582 13.45 94.82 -11.27
CA ASN A 582 13.05 93.53 -10.68
C ASN A 582 13.91 93.13 -9.46
N VAL A 583 14.81 94.00 -8.99
CA VAL A 583 15.69 93.72 -7.85
C VAL A 583 14.89 93.81 -6.54
N ILE A 584 14.85 92.71 -5.79
CA ILE A 584 14.21 92.62 -4.47
C ILE A 584 15.21 92.65 -3.31
N GLY A 585 16.52 92.58 -3.59
CA GLY A 585 17.56 92.72 -2.57
C GLY A 585 18.96 92.84 -3.15
N ARG A 586 19.80 93.66 -2.50
CA ARG A 586 21.22 93.84 -2.83
C ARG A 586 22.07 93.44 -1.62
N GLY A 587 23.08 92.60 -1.82
CA GLY A 587 23.99 92.16 -0.75
C GLY A 587 25.41 91.96 -1.25
N ALA A 588 26.34 91.68 -0.33
CA ALA A 588 27.77 91.57 -0.59
C ALA A 588 28.17 90.54 -1.68
N PHE A 589 27.27 89.60 -2.00
CA PHE A 589 27.51 88.52 -2.97
C PHE A 589 26.56 88.57 -4.18
N GLY A 590 26.08 89.78 -4.53
CA GLY A 590 25.28 90.03 -5.72
C GLY A 590 23.80 90.36 -5.46
N ASN A 591 23.08 90.58 -6.56
CA ASN A 591 21.69 91.04 -6.55
C ASN A 591 20.70 89.88 -6.63
N VAL A 592 19.56 90.02 -5.95
CA VAL A 592 18.43 89.08 -5.99
C VAL A 592 17.30 89.71 -6.79
N TYR A 593 16.84 89.01 -7.81
CA TYR A 593 15.77 89.42 -8.72
C TYR A 593 14.52 88.58 -8.47
N LEU A 594 13.34 89.19 -8.53
CA LEU A 594 12.06 88.45 -8.50
C LEU A 594 11.58 88.21 -9.93
N ILE A 595 11.31 86.95 -10.26
CA ILE A 595 10.79 86.53 -11.56
C ILE A 595 9.39 85.94 -11.35
N VAL A 596 8.42 86.34 -12.18
CA VAL A 596 7.10 85.70 -12.25
C VAL A 596 7.10 84.79 -13.47
N LEU A 597 6.87 83.49 -13.27
CA LEU A 597 6.81 82.49 -14.33
C LEU A 597 5.49 82.55 -15.08
N GLN A 598 5.41 81.90 -16.24
CA GLN A 598 4.17 81.87 -17.05
C GLN A 598 2.97 81.28 -16.31
N ASP A 599 3.20 80.40 -15.34
CA ASP A 599 2.18 79.83 -14.47
C ASP A 599 1.81 80.72 -13.27
N GLY A 600 2.38 81.93 -13.20
CA GLY A 600 2.15 82.91 -12.13
C GLY A 600 3.03 82.71 -10.89
N GLN A 601 3.89 81.68 -10.85
CA GLN A 601 4.74 81.41 -9.69
C GLN A 601 5.85 82.47 -9.56
N LYS A 602 6.04 83.00 -8.35
CA LYS A 602 7.10 83.97 -8.02
C LYS A 602 8.36 83.25 -7.54
N VAL A 603 9.47 83.41 -8.26
CA VAL A 603 10.77 82.80 -7.95
C VAL A 603 11.83 83.89 -7.76
N ALA A 604 12.58 83.80 -6.66
CA ALA A 604 13.74 84.66 -6.45
C ALA A 604 14.99 84.06 -7.10
N VAL A 605 15.64 84.80 -8.00
CA VAL A 605 16.88 84.41 -8.67
C VAL A 605 18.00 85.31 -8.21
N LYS A 606 19.00 84.73 -7.55
CA LYS A 606 20.20 85.45 -7.14
C LYS A 606 21.27 85.32 -8.20
N ARG A 607 21.72 86.45 -8.75
CA ARG A 607 22.89 86.50 -9.62
C ARG A 607 24.12 86.66 -8.74
N LEU A 608 24.96 85.62 -8.69
CA LEU A 608 26.22 85.64 -7.97
C LEU A 608 27.27 86.38 -8.78
N VAL A 609 28.00 87.29 -8.15
CA VAL A 609 29.19 87.93 -8.72
C VAL A 609 30.40 87.16 -8.20
N CYS A 610 31.26 86.66 -9.10
CA CYS A 610 32.41 85.86 -8.70
C CYS A 610 33.43 86.71 -7.94
N SER A 611 33.97 86.15 -6.86
CA SER A 611 35.10 86.70 -6.10
C SER A 611 36.34 85.87 -6.41
N ASP A 612 37.50 86.50 -6.56
CA ASP A 612 38.77 85.92 -7.02
C ASP A 612 39.32 84.73 -6.19
N LYS A 613 38.59 84.29 -5.16
CA LYS A 613 39.00 83.20 -4.24
C LYS A 613 38.29 81.86 -4.46
N LEU A 614 37.29 81.76 -5.34
CA LEU A 614 36.46 80.53 -5.49
C LEU A 614 36.36 80.06 -6.95
N THR A 615 36.61 78.76 -7.18
CA THR A 615 36.52 78.15 -8.53
C THR A 615 35.10 77.69 -8.86
N PHE A 616 34.73 77.70 -10.15
CA PHE A 616 33.41 77.26 -10.61
C PHE A 616 33.06 75.81 -10.18
N ARG A 617 34.04 74.91 -10.13
CA ARG A 617 33.82 73.53 -9.65
C ARG A 617 33.42 73.50 -8.17
N GLN A 618 34.01 74.36 -7.33
CA GLN A 618 33.65 74.47 -5.91
C GLN A 618 32.23 75.02 -5.76
N VAL A 619 31.89 76.10 -6.47
CA VAL A 619 30.53 76.68 -6.44
C VAL A 619 29.48 75.66 -6.91
N LYS A 620 29.75 74.94 -8.00
CA LYS A 620 28.84 73.88 -8.50
C LYS A 620 28.67 72.74 -7.49
N SER A 621 29.73 72.33 -6.80
CA SER A 621 29.67 71.30 -5.75
C SER A 621 28.83 71.77 -4.56
N GLU A 622 29.07 72.99 -4.06
CA GLU A 622 28.32 73.56 -2.94
C GLU A 622 26.84 73.75 -3.28
N MET A 623 26.50 74.21 -4.48
CA MET A 623 25.11 74.34 -4.93
C MET A 623 24.39 72.98 -4.97
N ASN A 624 25.09 71.91 -5.37
CA ASN A 624 24.54 70.56 -5.33
C ASN A 624 24.31 70.04 -3.90
N VAL A 625 25.14 70.46 -2.94
CA VAL A 625 24.97 70.11 -1.52
C VAL A 625 23.82 70.91 -0.90
N LEU A 626 23.79 72.23 -1.11
CA LEU A 626 22.72 73.10 -0.60
C LEU A 626 21.34 72.73 -1.15
N ALA A 627 21.26 72.28 -2.41
CA ALA A 627 20.02 71.80 -3.01
C ALA A 627 19.40 70.59 -2.30
N LYS A 628 20.23 69.79 -1.60
CA LYS A 628 19.81 68.60 -0.85
C LYS A 628 19.35 68.89 0.58
N ILE A 629 19.67 70.07 1.13
CA ILE A 629 19.26 70.44 2.49
C ILE A 629 17.74 70.71 2.52
N ARG A 630 17.06 70.16 3.52
CA ARG A 630 15.63 70.36 3.78
C ARG A 630 15.44 70.74 5.24
N HIS A 631 15.21 72.02 5.51
CA HIS A 631 14.98 72.52 6.86
C HIS A 631 13.95 73.66 6.83
N LYS A 632 13.08 73.72 7.84
CA LYS A 632 11.94 74.68 7.89
C LYS A 632 12.33 76.16 7.84
N ASN A 633 13.56 76.49 8.22
CA ASN A 633 14.08 77.86 8.27
C ASN A 633 15.10 78.19 7.17
N ILE A 634 15.28 77.32 6.16
CA ILE A 634 16.23 77.54 5.05
C ILE A 634 15.46 77.60 3.73
N ALA A 635 15.73 78.64 2.93
CA ALA A 635 15.12 78.80 1.61
C ALA A 635 15.52 77.67 0.66
N LYS A 636 14.53 77.13 -0.06
CA LYS A 636 14.73 75.98 -0.94
C LYS A 636 15.33 76.39 -2.28
N ILE A 637 16.43 75.75 -2.68
CA ILE A 637 17.05 75.96 -4.00
C ILE A 637 16.40 75.03 -5.03
N THR A 638 15.91 75.60 -6.14
CA THR A 638 15.16 74.88 -7.18
C THR A 638 15.98 74.52 -8.42
N GLY A 639 17.05 75.27 -8.69
CA GLY A 639 17.98 75.02 -9.79
C GLY A 639 19.05 76.12 -9.94
N PHE A 640 19.94 75.97 -10.91
CA PHE A 640 20.94 76.96 -11.29
C PHE A 640 21.25 76.89 -12.80
N CYS A 641 21.71 78.00 -13.40
CA CYS A 641 22.08 78.08 -14.82
C CYS A 641 23.52 78.61 -14.96
N TYR A 642 24.25 78.16 -15.99
CA TYR A 642 25.61 78.64 -16.29
C TYR A 642 25.93 78.58 -17.79
N SER A 643 26.87 79.42 -18.24
CA SER A 643 27.46 79.39 -19.59
C SER A 643 28.86 78.79 -19.52
N GLU A 644 29.21 77.92 -20.47
CA GLU A 644 30.57 77.39 -20.58
C GLU A 644 31.59 78.45 -21.04
N GLY A 645 31.14 79.57 -21.62
CA GLY A 645 31.99 80.70 -22.00
C GLY A 645 32.46 81.54 -20.81
N GLU A 646 31.56 81.84 -19.86
CA GLU A 646 31.88 82.64 -18.66
C GLU A 646 32.51 81.80 -17.53
N ALA A 647 32.43 80.46 -17.61
CA ALA A 647 33.07 79.56 -16.65
C ALA A 647 34.60 79.48 -16.83
N LYS A 648 35.16 79.92 -17.97
CA LYS A 648 36.61 80.02 -18.20
C LYS A 648 37.22 81.33 -17.68
N ASP A 649 36.46 82.40 -17.56
CA ASP A 649 36.94 83.69 -17.02
C ASP A 649 37.05 83.71 -15.49
N CYS A 650 36.64 82.65 -14.81
CA CYS A 650 36.94 82.41 -13.39
C CYS A 650 38.21 81.56 -13.17
N ALA A 651 38.95 81.24 -14.23
CA ALA A 651 40.19 80.49 -14.21
C ALA A 651 41.32 81.30 -14.89
N GLY A 652 41.74 82.37 -14.21
CA GLY A 652 43.07 82.96 -14.36
C GLY A 652 43.35 83.75 -15.64
N SER A 653 43.11 85.07 -15.57
CA SER A 653 44.00 86.03 -16.25
C SER A 653 45.28 86.16 -15.41
N SER A 654 46.37 85.58 -15.91
CA SER A 654 47.72 86.05 -15.58
C SER A 654 48.41 86.38 -16.89
N SER A 655 48.55 87.68 -17.07
CA SER A 655 49.34 88.41 -18.05
C SER A 655 50.71 87.80 -18.33
N GLY A 656 51.09 87.76 -19.60
CA GLY A 656 52.45 87.44 -20.05
C GLY A 656 52.69 87.98 -21.46
N ILE A 657 53.01 89.27 -21.51
CA ILE A 657 53.43 90.05 -22.68
C ILE A 657 54.72 89.45 -23.29
N GLY A 658 54.78 89.34 -24.62
CA GLY A 658 56.00 89.01 -25.36
C GLY A 658 55.85 89.32 -26.86
N VAL A 659 56.41 90.45 -27.28
CA VAL A 659 56.45 91.04 -28.64
C VAL A 659 57.74 90.53 -29.37
N PRO A 660 58.09 90.84 -30.63
CA PRO A 660 58.16 89.88 -31.75
C PRO A 660 59.56 89.71 -32.40
N SER A 661 59.62 88.88 -33.46
CA SER A 661 60.55 88.95 -34.64
C SER A 661 62.03 88.56 -34.42
N PRO A 662 62.80 88.19 -35.48
CA PRO A 662 62.61 88.39 -36.94
C PRO A 662 61.80 87.32 -37.66
#